data_AF-X7ZLJ5-F1
#
_entry.id   AF-X7ZLJ5-F1
#
_cell.length_a   1.000
_cell.length_b   1.000
_cell.length_c   1.000
_cell.angle_alpha   90.00
_cell.angle_beta   90.00
_cell.angle_gamma   90.00
#
_symmetry.space_group_name_H-M   'P 1'
#
loop_
_entity.id
_entity.type
_entity.pdbx_description
1 polymer ?
#
loop_
_entity_poly.entity_id
_entity_poly.type
_entity_poly.pdbx_seq_one_letter_code
_entity_poly.pdbx_strand_id
1 'polypeptide(L)'
;MTATHRLPDNRVPVLLSAHEEELIGQDAAAILDYLEHLATQPGTDDVTPAVAATLLRTRRVRRHRAVVRAADRADLESGLRALAAGERHPLVARSSENANTRTAFAFPGQGNQWPSMGAQAYQCLPAYRAEADRCAQAFAAAGLPSPLPYLLGELPAGSSAHTDHGWSQIDIQGAQFTHAASLAQLWRSCGVLPDLSIGHSLGEAAAAYVAGTITLADAVAVVAARATVVGRLSGRYGMAVLSMGADRAERLIAETPGWLEVSAVNSPSSSVVSGDRDAVAAIVGRAEKDGIFARELTVDYPGHTSKLESLRDTLRELLPASKFLDAPVEFVSSARGDVVTPDTDFTDYWYQNLRNTVRFDQAAVTARQRGAGTFVEMSAHPSLRYALAELAEDALILGSGRRDEPVVEHLSASIAAAAVANPGYRWSDVAGVGDQPLLRGFPTAPMRAVHLWATPEPLPPAPGSALVVAYERWEQLPAHDQGQHGAADRPATAVAIVTPDSAGDRLARRLTEAVRAHPACALTGPAEAEIAVIIAPALLQPDAVAAAGQLRSGAKQLDYHQAVGPRCRRVWLVTMCGEQVDARAPLALPAQAALAAMHRSVGFEFPDQTFAHLDVPGREIDEATARRCIDVLLDDHTEVAVRAHDSGTGLDSFVRTLRQSAESAPEGVDAAALDHVVITGGNGTIGLRYARHCVEHGARRVTLLSRNSVDRDELDRLTAGYPAQVHAPACDITDADALSAVAGEYAGDGASLLIHAAGAARFAPHDQLGGLEWADVFSAKVTGLVRMTDAWPLRPDARILLCSSVSGVWGGYGHAGYAASNRMLDTVAAQLRGNGLNCMSVRWGLWQGTTIAGADDVARIERSGLIAMDPDAAITTGLGCRQGDPLILAADFDRLRVFFESQGAAMPFTSTTTAESDDDSAADSRSPDQRPISELVRAEIAAAFSLDGPAAVDLNVALVDLGADSMLALDLRDRLRRWTGQSVPAARLLGGITGAELIAILQSALSADRPAASPEPTAEPGSTANPERRERLRSSRD
;
A
#
# COMPACT_ATOMS: atom_id res chain seq x y z
N MET A 1 40.05 16.20 33.83
CA MET A 1 40.90 16.72 32.74
C MET A 1 40.70 15.82 31.54
N THR A 2 39.77 16.20 30.66
CA THR A 2 39.48 15.49 29.41
C THR A 2 40.66 15.71 28.46
N ALA A 3 41.40 14.64 28.14
CA ALA A 3 42.52 14.71 27.22
C ALA A 3 42.02 15.16 25.85
N THR A 4 42.51 16.30 25.36
CA THR A 4 42.22 16.79 24.02
C THR A 4 42.96 15.93 23.01
N HIS A 5 42.22 15.23 22.16
CA HIS A 5 42.77 14.30 21.17
C HIS A 5 43.28 15.07 19.94
N ARG A 6 44.52 15.54 19.91
CA ARG A 6 45.04 16.21 18.70
C ARG A 6 45.39 15.19 17.60
N LEU A 7 45.22 15.60 16.33
CA LEU A 7 45.80 14.85 15.21
C LEU A 7 47.34 14.87 15.30
N PRO A 8 48.05 13.82 14.84
CA PRO A 8 49.51 13.75 14.93
C PRO A 8 50.24 14.94 14.30
N ASP A 9 49.70 15.51 13.22
CA ASP A 9 50.25 16.67 12.50
C ASP A 9 49.89 18.03 13.11
N ASN A 10 49.19 18.03 14.26
CA ASN A 10 48.68 19.22 14.94
C ASN A 10 47.73 20.09 14.10
N ARG A 11 47.28 19.62 12.93
CA ARG A 11 46.29 20.34 12.13
C ARG A 11 44.91 20.24 12.78
N VAL A 12 44.13 21.31 12.67
CA VAL A 12 42.75 21.35 13.13
C VAL A 12 41.87 20.59 12.13
N PRO A 13 41.08 19.60 12.58
CA PRO A 13 40.10 18.94 11.71
C PRO A 13 38.84 19.82 11.59
N VAL A 14 38.63 20.40 10.41
CA VAL A 14 37.44 21.18 10.08
C VAL A 14 36.42 20.26 9.37
N LEU A 15 35.38 19.85 10.09
CA LEU A 15 34.35 18.94 9.59
C LEU A 15 33.20 19.69 8.93
N LEU A 16 32.98 19.43 7.65
CA LEU A 16 31.78 19.78 6.91
C LEU A 16 30.89 18.54 6.78
N SER A 17 29.58 18.71 6.86
CA SER A 17 28.66 17.61 6.61
C SER A 17 27.33 18.08 6.07
N ALA A 18 26.72 17.25 5.22
CA ALA A 18 25.45 17.53 4.58
C ALA A 18 24.60 16.26 4.43
N HIS A 19 23.31 16.45 4.19
CA HIS A 19 22.37 15.36 3.93
C HIS A 19 22.45 14.84 2.50
N GLU A 20 23.15 15.56 1.61
CA GLU A 20 23.38 15.25 0.19
C GLU A 20 24.82 15.62 -0.16
N GLU A 21 25.44 14.89 -1.08
CA GLU A 21 26.87 15.03 -1.40
C GLU A 21 27.21 16.41 -2.00
N GLU A 22 26.40 16.87 -2.96
CA GLU A 22 26.61 18.12 -3.69
C GLU A 22 26.61 19.36 -2.78
N LEU A 23 25.91 19.28 -1.65
CA LEU A 23 25.82 20.37 -0.69
C LEU A 23 27.12 20.60 0.08
N ILE A 24 28.03 19.63 0.14
CA ILE A 24 29.37 19.82 0.73
C ILE A 24 30.15 20.89 -0.03
N GLY A 25 30.07 20.87 -1.36
CA GLY A 25 30.74 21.86 -2.20
C GLY A 25 30.13 23.26 -2.04
N GLN A 26 28.80 23.33 -1.97
CA GLN A 26 28.08 24.60 -1.74
C GLN A 26 28.42 25.20 -0.37
N ASP A 27 28.47 24.37 0.67
CA ASP A 27 28.85 24.79 2.01
C ASP A 27 30.31 25.29 2.06
N ALA A 28 31.21 24.57 1.39
CA ALA A 28 32.61 24.97 1.29
C ALA A 28 32.78 26.32 0.58
N ALA A 29 32.04 26.56 -0.50
CA ALA A 29 32.03 27.84 -1.21
C ALA A 29 31.49 28.98 -0.33
N ALA A 30 30.39 28.76 0.38
CA ALA A 30 29.83 29.78 1.29
C ALA A 30 30.80 30.14 2.44
N ILE A 31 31.55 29.15 2.95
CA ILE A 31 32.58 29.38 3.96
C ILE A 31 33.77 30.15 3.37
N LEU A 32 34.20 29.85 2.14
CA LEU A 32 35.24 30.63 1.44
C LEU A 32 34.84 32.10 1.30
N ASP A 33 33.63 32.36 0.80
CA ASP A 33 33.10 33.73 0.67
C ASP A 33 33.11 34.46 2.03
N TYR A 34 32.70 33.77 3.09
CA TYR A 34 32.73 34.31 4.44
C TYR A 34 34.14 34.65 4.92
N LEU A 35 35.12 33.77 4.67
CA LEU A 35 36.52 33.99 5.02
C LEU A 35 37.10 35.19 4.26
N GLU A 36 36.78 35.35 2.97
CA GLU A 36 37.18 36.51 2.16
C GLU A 36 36.65 37.83 2.74
N HIS A 37 35.38 37.86 3.15
CA HIS A 37 34.80 39.05 3.81
C HIS A 37 35.47 39.36 5.15
N LEU A 38 35.79 38.33 5.95
CA LEU A 38 36.49 38.50 7.23
C LEU A 38 37.91 39.06 7.08
N ALA A 39 38.63 38.72 6.00
CA ALA A 39 39.99 39.20 5.75
C ALA A 39 40.08 40.73 5.63
N THR A 40 38.97 41.38 5.30
CA THR A 40 38.88 42.84 5.19
C THR A 40 38.80 43.54 6.55
N GLN A 41 38.69 42.79 7.66
CA GLN A 41 38.62 43.32 9.02
C GLN A 41 39.98 43.17 9.74
N PRO A 42 40.56 44.24 10.30
CA PRO A 42 41.87 44.19 10.97
C PRO A 42 41.81 43.39 12.29
N GLY A 43 42.80 42.51 12.52
CA GLY A 43 43.01 41.81 13.80
C GLY A 43 42.53 40.35 13.87
N THR A 44 42.33 39.67 12.75
CA THR A 44 41.94 38.24 12.72
C THR A 44 43.17 37.33 12.57
N ASP A 45 43.77 36.93 13.70
CA ASP A 45 44.68 35.78 13.76
C ASP A 45 43.96 34.48 13.34
N ASP A 46 44.73 33.40 13.09
CA ASP A 46 44.26 32.11 12.53
C ASP A 46 42.85 31.70 12.99
N VAL A 47 41.88 31.85 12.07
CA VAL A 47 40.45 31.61 12.31
C VAL A 47 40.06 30.13 12.24
N THR A 48 40.99 29.25 11.84
CA THR A 48 40.74 27.82 11.60
C THR A 48 40.10 27.10 12.80
N PRO A 49 40.59 27.26 14.04
CA PRO A 49 39.94 26.67 15.22
C PRO A 49 38.51 27.20 15.46
N ALA A 50 38.28 28.49 15.21
CA ALA A 50 36.96 29.12 15.38
C ALA A 50 35.96 28.65 14.32
N VAL A 51 36.41 28.40 13.08
CA VAL A 51 35.60 27.80 12.01
C VAL A 51 35.20 26.37 12.39
N ALA A 52 36.17 25.53 12.77
CA ALA A 52 35.90 24.15 13.21
C ALA A 52 34.90 24.12 14.37
N ALA A 53 35.09 24.99 15.36
CA ALA A 53 34.22 25.08 16.51
C ALA A 53 32.80 25.56 16.17
N THR A 54 32.69 26.55 15.28
CA THR A 54 31.40 27.07 14.83
C THR A 54 30.61 25.99 14.09
N LEU A 55 31.24 25.26 13.16
CA LEU A 55 30.62 24.15 12.45
C LEU A 55 30.11 23.06 13.42
N LEU A 56 30.96 22.58 14.32
CA LEU A 56 30.61 21.47 15.23
C LEU A 56 29.55 21.85 16.29
N ARG A 57 29.51 23.12 16.73
CA ARG A 57 28.55 23.57 17.76
C ARG A 57 27.21 24.02 17.21
N THR A 58 27.18 24.50 15.97
CA THR A 58 25.95 25.04 15.37
C THR A 58 25.30 24.09 14.37
N ARG A 59 25.99 23.02 13.97
CA ARG A 59 25.50 22.09 12.94
C ARG A 59 25.52 20.66 13.42
N ARG A 60 24.47 19.91 13.06
CA ARG A 60 24.40 18.47 13.28
C ARG A 60 25.24 17.75 12.21
N VAL A 61 26.09 16.82 12.62
CA VAL A 61 26.82 15.95 11.69
C VAL A 61 25.83 15.07 10.91
N ARG A 62 25.92 15.10 9.58
CA ARG A 62 25.07 14.35 8.63
C ARG A 62 25.86 13.26 7.90
N ARG A 63 25.19 12.54 6.98
CA ARG A 63 25.73 11.39 6.23
C ARG A 63 26.99 11.74 5.44
N HIS A 64 26.87 12.69 4.52
CA HIS A 64 27.97 13.08 3.65
C HIS A 64 28.88 13.97 4.48
N ARG A 65 30.14 13.56 4.63
CA ARG A 65 31.09 14.16 5.54
C ARG A 65 32.39 14.41 4.80
N ALA A 66 32.96 15.58 5.02
CA ALA A 66 34.28 15.93 4.56
C ALA A 66 35.05 16.59 5.70
N VAL A 67 36.28 16.16 5.94
CA VAL A 67 37.17 16.79 6.91
C VAL A 67 38.35 17.41 6.19
N VAL A 68 38.59 18.69 6.44
CA VAL A 68 39.80 19.40 6.02
C VAL A 68 40.75 19.44 7.21
N ARG A 69 41.95 18.87 7.09
CA ARG A 69 43.01 19.04 8.08
C ARG A 69 43.76 20.33 7.75
N ALA A 70 43.59 21.38 8.56
CA ALA A 70 44.21 22.67 8.29
C ALA A 70 45.18 23.10 9.40
N ALA A 71 46.42 23.43 9.05
CA ALA A 71 47.38 24.02 9.98
C ALA A 71 47.11 25.52 10.19
N ASP A 72 46.60 26.16 9.15
CA ASP A 72 46.32 27.59 9.10
C ASP A 72 45.18 27.88 8.10
N ARG A 73 44.90 29.17 7.94
CA ARG A 73 43.90 29.67 7.00
C ARG A 73 44.18 29.28 5.54
N ALA A 74 45.43 29.23 5.10
CA ALA A 74 45.75 28.92 3.70
C ALA A 74 45.45 27.44 3.38
N ASP A 75 45.82 26.54 4.30
CA ASP A 75 45.45 25.13 4.22
C ASP A 75 43.92 24.95 4.19
N LEU A 76 43.21 25.67 5.07
CA LEU A 76 41.75 25.63 5.14
C LEU A 76 41.12 26.08 3.82
N GLU A 77 41.50 27.25 3.31
CA GLU A 77 40.96 27.76 2.05
C GLU A 77 41.29 26.84 0.86
N SER A 78 42.51 26.27 0.80
CA SER A 78 42.88 25.30 -0.25
C SER A 78 41.99 24.06 -0.22
N GLY A 79 41.77 23.50 0.97
CA GLY A 79 40.88 22.34 1.14
C GLY A 79 39.42 22.65 0.80
N LEU A 80 38.91 23.82 1.21
CA LEU A 80 37.55 24.25 0.88
C LEU A 80 37.37 24.49 -0.62
N ARG A 81 38.37 25.06 -1.33
CA ARG A 81 38.32 25.24 -2.79
C ARG A 81 38.21 23.90 -3.51
N ALA A 82 38.98 22.91 -3.07
CA ALA A 82 38.90 21.55 -3.63
C ALA A 82 37.54 20.89 -3.33
N LEU A 83 36.95 21.12 -2.16
CA LEU A 83 35.59 20.66 -1.85
C LEU A 83 34.54 21.33 -2.76
N ALA A 84 34.62 22.65 -2.94
CA ALA A 84 33.72 23.41 -3.81
C ALA A 84 33.79 22.96 -5.27
N ALA A 85 34.99 22.63 -5.76
CA ALA A 85 35.22 22.14 -7.13
C ALA A 85 34.96 20.63 -7.29
N GLY A 86 34.69 19.88 -6.21
CA GLY A 86 34.56 18.42 -6.25
C GLY A 86 35.88 17.66 -6.43
N GLU A 87 37.03 18.33 -6.40
CA GLU A 87 38.36 17.79 -6.69
C GLU A 87 38.98 17.05 -5.50
N ARG A 88 40.01 16.22 -5.76
CA ARG A 88 40.78 15.54 -4.70
C ARG A 88 41.82 16.49 -4.10
N HIS A 89 42.03 16.42 -2.79
CA HIS A 89 43.05 17.23 -2.10
C HIS A 89 43.71 16.42 -0.97
N PRO A 90 45.05 16.49 -0.80
CA PRO A 90 45.78 15.66 0.17
C PRO A 90 45.40 15.91 1.64
N LEU A 91 44.91 17.12 1.94
CA LEU A 91 44.41 17.48 3.29
C LEU A 91 42.92 17.17 3.52
N VAL A 92 42.23 16.58 2.54
CA VAL A 92 40.79 16.35 2.59
C VAL A 92 40.47 14.85 2.59
N ALA A 93 39.69 14.40 3.56
CA ALA A 93 39.08 13.07 3.56
C ALA A 93 37.55 13.18 3.48
N ARG A 94 36.90 12.27 2.75
CA ARG A 94 35.46 12.25 2.51
C ARG A 94 34.87 10.87 2.84
N SER A 95 33.62 10.83 3.29
CA SER A 95 32.85 9.60 3.41
C SER A 95 31.34 9.89 3.38
N SER A 96 30.57 8.90 2.92
CA SER A 96 29.11 8.87 2.95
C SER A 96 28.56 7.61 3.62
N GLU A 97 29.43 6.91 4.36
CA GLU A 97 29.08 5.68 5.08
C GLU A 97 28.00 5.94 6.13
N ASN A 98 27.02 5.04 6.21
CA ASN A 98 25.90 5.16 7.15
C ASN A 98 25.97 4.16 8.30
N ALA A 99 26.66 3.04 8.09
CA ALA A 99 26.77 1.98 9.08
C ALA A 99 27.96 2.25 10.01
N ASN A 100 27.73 2.10 11.31
CA ASN A 100 28.82 2.03 12.27
C ASN A 100 29.40 0.61 12.21
N THR A 101 30.31 0.38 11.26
CA THR A 101 30.98 -0.92 11.10
C THR A 101 32.09 -1.09 12.12
N ARG A 102 32.42 -2.35 12.43
CA ARG A 102 33.51 -2.64 13.36
C ARG A 102 34.87 -2.28 12.73
N THR A 103 35.80 -1.83 13.56
CA THR A 103 37.18 -1.52 13.17
C THR A 103 38.11 -2.66 13.59
N ALA A 104 38.84 -3.21 12.63
CA ALA A 104 39.85 -4.24 12.85
C ALA A 104 41.26 -3.65 12.78
N PHE A 105 42.06 -3.80 13.83
CA PHE A 105 43.48 -3.50 13.77
C PHE A 105 44.26 -4.72 13.29
N ALA A 106 44.99 -4.56 12.18
CA ALA A 106 45.77 -5.60 11.55
C ALA A 106 47.26 -5.45 11.87
N PHE A 107 47.87 -6.50 12.38
CA PHE A 107 49.25 -6.53 12.85
C PHE A 107 50.09 -7.42 11.93
N PRO A 108 50.98 -6.86 11.10
CA PRO A 108 51.78 -7.65 10.17
C PRO A 108 52.87 -8.48 10.87
N GLY A 109 53.39 -9.46 10.15
CA GLY A 109 54.52 -10.29 10.58
C GLY A 109 55.90 -9.68 10.31
N GLN A 110 56.91 -10.53 10.36
CA GLN A 110 58.30 -10.19 10.03
C GLN A 110 58.51 -10.15 8.50
N GLY A 111 59.25 -9.15 8.00
CA GLY A 111 59.68 -9.07 6.60
C GLY A 111 59.86 -7.66 6.03
N ASN A 112 59.25 -6.64 6.63
CA ASN A 112 59.27 -5.25 6.11
C ASN A 112 59.90 -4.24 7.06
N GLN A 113 60.46 -4.68 8.19
CA GLN A 113 61.13 -3.84 9.18
C GLN A 113 62.50 -3.34 8.71
N TRP A 114 62.95 -2.22 9.25
CA TRP A 114 64.31 -1.70 9.07
C TRP A 114 64.75 -0.96 10.34
N PRO A 115 66.07 -0.86 10.62
CA PRO A 115 66.56 0.01 11.69
C PRO A 115 66.08 1.45 11.51
N SER A 116 65.77 2.15 12.60
CA SER A 116 65.19 3.50 12.59
C SER A 116 63.72 3.62 12.13
N MET A 117 63.01 2.52 11.87
CA MET A 117 61.59 2.59 11.43
C MET A 117 60.66 3.32 12.43
N GLY A 118 61.02 3.37 13.71
CA GLY A 118 60.25 4.03 14.76
C GLY A 118 60.78 5.41 15.17
N ALA A 119 61.91 5.86 14.61
CA ALA A 119 62.66 7.02 15.10
C ALA A 119 61.84 8.32 15.05
N GLN A 120 61.23 8.61 13.89
CA GLN A 120 60.43 9.82 13.70
C GLN A 120 59.19 9.82 14.60
N ALA A 121 58.47 8.70 14.68
CA ALA A 121 57.29 8.56 15.53
C ALA A 121 57.65 8.72 17.01
N TYR A 122 58.75 8.11 17.46
CA TYR A 122 59.24 8.24 18.82
C TYR A 122 59.63 9.68 19.18
N GLN A 123 60.22 10.43 18.24
CA GLN A 123 60.61 11.82 18.46
C GLN A 123 59.39 12.76 18.49
N CYS A 124 58.49 12.62 17.52
CA CYS A 124 57.42 13.60 17.29
C CYS A 124 56.13 13.31 18.07
N LEU A 125 55.84 12.05 18.45
CA LEU A 125 54.50 11.63 18.87
C LEU A 125 54.51 11.12 20.32
N PRO A 126 54.03 11.93 21.31
CA PRO A 126 54.11 11.57 22.73
C PRO A 126 53.43 10.25 23.10
N ALA A 127 52.26 9.95 22.55
CA ALA A 127 51.53 8.71 22.85
C ALA A 127 52.28 7.46 22.36
N TYR A 128 52.89 7.54 21.17
CA TYR A 128 53.75 6.47 20.63
C TYR A 128 54.96 6.25 21.53
N ARG A 129 55.67 7.34 21.90
CA ARG A 129 56.86 7.29 22.75
C ARG A 129 56.57 6.70 24.13
N ALA A 130 55.48 7.14 24.77
CA ALA A 130 55.10 6.62 26.08
C ALA A 130 54.88 5.09 26.07
N GLU A 131 54.22 4.56 25.04
CA GLU A 131 54.03 3.12 24.91
C GLU A 131 55.31 2.39 24.51
N ALA A 132 56.18 3.02 23.71
CA ALA A 132 57.48 2.45 23.36
C ALA A 132 58.39 2.34 24.60
N ASP A 133 58.42 3.36 25.45
CA ASP A 133 59.13 3.37 26.72
C ASP A 133 58.58 2.32 27.68
N ARG A 134 57.26 2.16 27.73
CA ARG A 134 56.60 1.13 28.54
C ARG A 134 56.98 -0.28 28.07
N CYS A 135 56.97 -0.52 26.77
CA CYS A 135 57.45 -1.80 26.21
C CYS A 135 58.92 -2.01 26.55
N ALA A 136 59.78 -1.00 26.37
CA ALA A 136 61.20 -1.10 26.69
C ALA A 136 61.46 -1.43 28.17
N GLN A 137 60.70 -0.84 29.08
CA GLN A 137 60.74 -1.17 30.51
C GLN A 137 60.31 -2.62 30.77
N ALA A 138 59.31 -3.14 30.06
CA ALA A 138 58.89 -4.53 30.19
C ALA A 138 59.96 -5.53 29.68
N PHE A 139 60.62 -5.23 28.56
CA PHE A 139 61.79 -6.01 28.09
C PHE A 139 62.93 -5.98 29.12
N ALA A 140 63.25 -4.80 29.67
CA ALA A 140 64.28 -4.66 30.69
C ALA A 140 63.93 -5.43 31.98
N ALA A 141 62.67 -5.38 32.42
CA ALA A 141 62.19 -6.12 33.60
C ALA A 141 62.27 -7.64 33.41
N ALA A 142 62.16 -8.13 32.17
CA ALA A 142 62.36 -9.53 31.81
C ALA A 142 63.85 -9.91 31.63
N GLY A 143 64.80 -8.98 31.83
CA GLY A 143 66.23 -9.21 31.63
C GLY A 143 66.64 -9.31 30.15
N LEU A 144 65.83 -8.78 29.23
CA LEU A 144 66.04 -8.85 27.79
C LEU A 144 66.60 -7.52 27.24
N PRO A 145 67.24 -7.54 26.05
CA PRO A 145 67.64 -6.31 25.36
C PRO A 145 66.46 -5.38 25.13
N SER A 146 66.70 -4.06 25.29
CA SER A 146 65.68 -3.06 24.96
C SER A 146 65.40 -3.07 23.45
N PRO A 147 64.14 -2.92 23.02
CA PRO A 147 63.77 -2.80 21.60
C PRO A 147 64.08 -1.42 20.99
N LEU A 148 64.37 -0.41 21.82
CA LEU A 148 64.57 0.97 21.36
C LEU A 148 65.78 1.17 20.42
N PRO A 149 66.97 0.57 20.66
CA PRO A 149 68.13 0.77 19.80
C PRO A 149 67.85 0.43 18.33
N TYR A 150 67.18 -0.69 18.05
CA TYR A 150 66.76 -1.03 16.68
C TYR A 150 65.73 -0.03 16.13
N LEU A 151 64.72 0.34 16.94
CA LEU A 151 63.67 1.29 16.53
C LEU A 151 64.20 2.68 16.20
N LEU A 152 65.25 3.12 16.88
CA LEU A 152 65.89 4.42 16.70
C LEU A 152 67.07 4.35 15.70
N GLY A 153 67.62 3.15 15.46
CA GLY A 153 68.83 2.92 14.66
C GLY A 153 70.12 3.26 15.41
N GLU A 154 70.09 3.20 16.73
CA GLU A 154 71.25 3.38 17.59
C GLU A 154 71.97 2.05 17.72
N LEU A 155 73.20 1.92 17.19
CA LEU A 155 73.95 0.66 17.29
C LEU A 155 74.15 0.24 18.76
N PRO A 156 74.08 -1.07 19.08
CA PRO A 156 74.35 -1.55 20.44
C PRO A 156 75.76 -1.15 20.89
N ALA A 157 75.91 -0.79 22.17
CA ALA A 157 77.21 -0.41 22.74
C ALA A 157 78.23 -1.56 22.56
N GLY A 158 79.31 -1.30 21.82
CA GLY A 158 80.38 -2.27 21.51
C GLY A 158 80.40 -2.82 20.08
N SER A 159 79.48 -2.40 19.21
CA SER A 159 79.41 -2.81 17.80
C SER A 159 80.30 -1.95 16.89
N SER A 160 81.18 -2.54 16.08
CA SER A 160 81.94 -1.80 15.05
C SER A 160 81.14 -1.67 13.75
N ALA A 161 81.26 -0.53 13.05
CA ALA A 161 80.47 -0.15 11.87
C ALA A 161 80.69 -1.00 10.58
N HIS A 162 81.28 -2.20 10.66
CA HIS A 162 81.76 -2.96 9.49
C HIS A 162 81.25 -4.40 9.36
N THR A 163 80.10 -4.75 9.97
CA THR A 163 79.40 -6.00 9.65
C THR A 163 77.92 -5.73 9.41
N ASP A 164 77.43 -6.10 8.22
CA ASP A 164 76.06 -5.88 7.74
C ASP A 164 74.94 -6.54 8.60
N HIS A 165 75.24 -7.32 9.65
CA HIS A 165 74.26 -8.18 10.36
C HIS A 165 74.40 -8.12 11.91
N GLY A 166 74.43 -6.92 12.50
CA GLY A 166 74.66 -6.73 13.94
C GLY A 166 73.44 -6.90 14.88
N TRP A 167 72.27 -7.28 14.37
CA TRP A 167 71.01 -7.33 15.14
C TRP A 167 70.51 -8.77 15.31
N SER A 168 70.17 -9.15 16.55
CA SER A 168 69.63 -10.47 16.85
C SER A 168 68.12 -10.56 16.58
N GLN A 169 67.57 -11.78 16.54
CA GLN A 169 66.12 -11.97 16.35
C GLN A 169 65.31 -11.35 17.49
N ILE A 170 65.86 -11.25 18.71
CA ILE A 170 65.15 -10.61 19.82
C ILE A 170 65.09 -9.09 19.64
N ASP A 171 66.14 -8.47 19.10
CA ASP A 171 66.15 -7.04 18.78
C ASP A 171 65.11 -6.71 17.70
N ILE A 172 65.09 -7.51 16.62
CA ILE A 172 64.20 -7.32 15.47
C ILE A 172 62.74 -7.52 15.88
N GLN A 173 62.41 -8.67 16.47
CA GLN A 173 61.03 -8.99 16.83
C GLN A 173 60.50 -8.13 17.96
N GLY A 174 61.33 -7.82 18.96
CA GLY A 174 60.98 -6.91 20.05
C GLY A 174 60.69 -5.50 19.53
N ALA A 175 61.48 -5.00 18.58
CA ALA A 175 61.22 -3.72 17.93
C ALA A 175 59.92 -3.73 17.13
N GLN A 176 59.63 -4.79 16.36
CA GLN A 176 58.38 -4.89 15.60
C GLN A 176 57.14 -4.92 16.52
N PHE A 177 57.18 -5.72 17.58
CA PHE A 177 56.12 -5.77 18.58
C PHE A 177 55.89 -4.37 19.20
N THR A 178 56.98 -3.73 19.66
CA THR A 178 56.93 -2.42 20.30
C THR A 178 56.37 -1.36 19.35
N HIS A 179 56.83 -1.34 18.09
CA HIS A 179 56.32 -0.40 17.09
C HIS A 179 54.82 -0.55 16.86
N ALA A 180 54.36 -1.78 16.66
CA ALA A 180 52.95 -2.05 16.38
C ALA A 180 52.05 -1.73 17.58
N ALA A 181 52.50 -2.06 18.80
CA ALA A 181 51.82 -1.68 20.05
C ALA A 181 51.73 -0.15 20.21
N SER A 182 52.83 0.56 19.99
CA SER A 182 52.89 2.02 20.06
C SER A 182 52.02 2.72 19.01
N LEU A 183 51.94 2.18 17.78
CA LEU A 183 51.02 2.66 16.76
C LEU A 183 49.56 2.46 17.19
N ALA A 184 49.21 1.27 17.69
CA ALA A 184 47.85 1.00 18.15
C ALA A 184 47.44 1.94 19.30
N GLN A 185 48.35 2.22 20.24
CA GLN A 185 48.11 3.18 21.31
C GLN A 185 47.93 4.61 20.78
N LEU A 186 48.67 4.98 19.73
CA LEU A 186 48.53 6.28 19.09
C LEU A 186 47.15 6.43 18.40
N TRP A 187 46.71 5.44 17.63
CA TRP A 187 45.36 5.43 17.04
C TRP A 187 44.27 5.55 18.11
N ARG A 188 44.39 4.79 19.21
CA ARG A 188 43.49 4.87 20.37
C ARG A 188 43.49 6.26 21.00
N SER A 189 44.66 6.89 21.12
CA SER A 189 44.80 8.24 21.65
C SER A 189 44.20 9.32 20.75
N CYS A 190 43.85 8.99 19.51
CA CYS A 190 43.09 9.86 18.61
C CYS A 190 41.61 9.46 18.52
N GLY A 191 41.11 8.56 19.39
CA GLY A 191 39.70 8.17 19.44
C GLY A 191 39.29 7.10 18.41
N VAL A 192 40.23 6.53 17.66
CA VAL A 192 39.97 5.37 16.79
C VAL A 192 40.31 4.09 17.57
N LEU A 193 39.27 3.34 17.94
CA LEU A 193 39.38 2.16 18.78
C LEU A 193 39.15 0.89 17.94
N PRO A 194 39.89 -0.21 18.19
CA PRO A 194 39.59 -1.50 17.58
C PRO A 194 38.43 -2.19 18.29
N ASP A 195 37.53 -2.80 17.52
CA ASP A 195 36.59 -3.83 17.98
C ASP A 195 37.19 -5.23 17.80
N LEU A 196 38.07 -5.37 16.82
CA LEU A 196 38.75 -6.61 16.46
C LEU A 196 40.24 -6.35 16.34
N SER A 197 41.05 -7.37 16.63
CA SER A 197 42.46 -7.39 16.28
C SER A 197 42.78 -8.66 15.51
N ILE A 198 43.58 -8.53 14.45
CA ILE A 198 44.02 -9.64 13.61
C ILE A 198 45.53 -9.57 13.47
N GLY A 199 46.24 -10.67 13.63
CA GLY A 199 47.70 -10.69 13.51
C GLY A 199 48.17 -11.67 12.45
N HIS A 200 49.33 -11.43 11.87
CA HIS A 200 50.04 -12.35 10.98
C HIS A 200 51.32 -12.83 11.68
N SER A 201 51.40 -14.12 12.03
CA SER A 201 52.58 -14.69 12.70
C SER A 201 52.96 -13.91 13.98
N LEU A 202 54.17 -13.35 14.05
CA LEU A 202 54.64 -12.46 15.12
C LEU A 202 53.65 -11.35 15.47
N GLY A 203 52.94 -10.81 14.47
CA GLY A 203 51.96 -9.75 14.67
C GLY A 203 50.84 -10.15 15.63
N GLU A 204 50.56 -11.44 15.80
CA GLU A 204 49.56 -11.92 16.76
C GLU A 204 49.93 -11.61 18.21
N ALA A 205 51.22 -11.54 18.58
CA ALA A 205 51.61 -11.14 19.93
C ALA A 205 51.18 -9.69 20.23
N ALA A 206 51.34 -8.80 19.25
CA ALA A 206 50.87 -7.42 19.34
C ALA A 206 49.33 -7.35 19.28
N ALA A 207 48.69 -8.13 18.42
CA ALA A 207 47.22 -8.19 18.32
C ALA A 207 46.60 -8.63 19.65
N ALA A 208 47.08 -9.73 20.24
CA ALA A 208 46.59 -10.26 21.52
C ALA A 208 46.80 -9.26 22.68
N TYR A 209 47.97 -8.60 22.73
CA TYR A 209 48.27 -7.57 23.72
C TYR A 209 47.34 -6.36 23.56
N VAL A 210 47.21 -5.84 22.34
CA VAL A 210 46.34 -4.69 22.06
C VAL A 210 44.89 -5.04 22.36
N ALA A 211 44.43 -6.25 22.03
CA ALA A 211 43.10 -6.71 22.40
C ALA A 211 42.86 -6.76 23.91
N GLY A 212 43.93 -6.85 24.72
CA GLY A 212 43.84 -7.03 26.17
C GLY A 212 43.65 -8.48 26.58
N THR A 213 43.78 -9.43 25.64
CA THR A 213 43.66 -10.87 25.90
C THR A 213 44.90 -11.46 26.56
N ILE A 214 46.03 -10.75 26.54
CA ILE A 214 47.26 -11.12 27.26
C ILE A 214 47.89 -9.88 27.90
N THR A 215 48.68 -10.07 28.95
CA THR A 215 49.40 -8.95 29.59
C THR A 215 50.62 -8.53 28.76
N LEU A 216 51.12 -7.30 28.97
CA LEU A 216 52.37 -6.86 28.33
C LEU A 216 53.56 -7.77 28.69
N ALA A 217 53.62 -8.23 29.94
CA ALA A 217 54.67 -9.14 30.39
C ALA A 217 54.61 -10.49 29.65
N ASP A 218 53.40 -11.06 29.49
CA ASP A 218 53.21 -12.29 28.73
C ASP A 218 53.57 -12.10 27.25
N ALA A 219 53.16 -10.99 26.64
CA ALA A 219 53.49 -10.68 25.25
C ALA A 219 55.00 -10.59 25.03
N VAL A 220 55.73 -9.90 25.92
CA VAL A 220 57.20 -9.82 25.89
C VAL A 220 57.83 -11.21 26.03
N ALA A 221 57.34 -12.03 26.96
CA ALA A 221 57.84 -13.39 27.14
C ALA A 221 57.59 -14.29 25.90
N VAL A 222 56.42 -14.19 25.27
CA VAL A 222 56.09 -14.89 24.01
C VAL A 222 57.04 -14.46 22.89
N VAL A 223 57.26 -13.15 22.70
CA VAL A 223 58.19 -12.62 21.70
C VAL A 223 59.61 -13.13 21.96
N ALA A 224 60.07 -13.13 23.21
CA ALA A 224 61.39 -13.59 23.59
C ALA A 224 61.58 -15.11 23.36
N ALA A 225 60.61 -15.92 23.76
CA ALA A 225 60.60 -17.36 23.54
C ALA A 225 60.66 -17.70 22.04
N ARG A 226 59.82 -17.03 21.24
CA ARG A 226 59.80 -17.16 19.78
C ARG A 226 61.14 -16.77 19.17
N ALA A 227 61.65 -15.58 19.48
CA ALA A 227 62.93 -15.07 18.97
C ALA A 227 64.11 -16.00 19.27
N THR A 228 64.14 -16.56 20.50
CA THR A 228 65.18 -17.50 20.93
C THR A 228 65.16 -18.79 20.11
N VAL A 229 63.97 -19.34 19.86
CA VAL A 229 63.80 -20.58 19.09
C VAL A 229 64.17 -20.36 17.62
N VAL A 230 63.66 -19.31 16.98
CA VAL A 230 63.95 -19.07 15.56
C VAL A 230 65.40 -18.67 15.32
N GLY A 231 66.05 -18.01 16.28
CA GLY A 231 67.47 -17.67 16.21
C GLY A 231 68.39 -18.90 16.08
N ARG A 232 67.96 -20.08 16.52
CA ARG A 232 68.70 -21.35 16.34
C ARG A 232 68.63 -21.89 14.91
N LEU A 233 67.66 -21.41 14.11
CA LEU A 233 67.42 -21.85 12.74
C LEU A 233 67.94 -20.86 11.68
N SER A 234 68.32 -19.64 12.08
CA SER A 234 68.80 -18.60 11.17
C SER A 234 70.03 -19.02 10.34
N GLY A 235 70.13 -18.45 9.13
CA GLY A 235 71.30 -18.54 8.25
C GLY A 235 71.27 -19.63 7.17
N ARG A 236 70.47 -20.69 7.31
CA ARG A 236 70.41 -21.81 6.33
C ARG A 236 69.16 -21.83 5.44
N TYR A 237 68.14 -21.05 5.80
CA TYR A 237 66.84 -21.09 5.15
C TYR A 237 66.50 -19.73 4.52
N GLY A 238 65.42 -19.71 3.76
CA GLY A 238 64.83 -18.50 3.20
C GLY A 238 63.32 -18.58 3.17
N MET A 239 62.69 -17.46 2.84
CA MET A 239 61.25 -17.36 2.61
C MET A 239 60.99 -16.51 1.36
N ALA A 240 59.96 -16.84 0.58
CA ALA A 240 59.56 -16.03 -0.57
C ALA A 240 58.03 -15.87 -0.65
N VAL A 241 57.59 -14.67 -1.03
CA VAL A 241 56.19 -14.43 -1.41
C VAL A 241 56.00 -14.76 -2.89
N LEU A 242 54.89 -15.42 -3.21
CA LEU A 242 54.46 -15.79 -4.55
C LEU A 242 53.07 -15.20 -4.80
N SER A 243 52.87 -14.52 -5.93
CA SER A 243 51.55 -14.04 -6.39
C SER A 243 50.73 -15.18 -6.99
N MET A 244 50.46 -16.19 -6.18
CA MET A 244 49.55 -17.30 -6.47
C MET A 244 48.91 -17.85 -5.19
N GLY A 245 47.77 -18.52 -5.34
CA GLY A 245 47.12 -19.25 -4.26
C GLY A 245 47.85 -20.54 -3.84
N ALA A 246 47.47 -21.05 -2.66
CA ALA A 246 48.15 -22.16 -1.99
C ALA A 246 48.27 -23.42 -2.88
N ASP A 247 47.18 -23.87 -3.50
CA ASP A 247 47.18 -25.07 -4.35
C ASP A 247 48.19 -24.98 -5.51
N ARG A 248 48.36 -23.78 -6.08
CA ARG A 248 49.31 -23.56 -7.17
C ARG A 248 50.75 -23.51 -6.63
N ALA A 249 50.94 -22.90 -5.46
CA ALA A 249 52.23 -22.90 -4.77
C ALA A 249 52.66 -24.32 -4.40
N GLU A 250 51.76 -25.16 -3.91
CA GLU A 250 52.03 -26.58 -3.58
C GLU A 250 52.45 -27.39 -4.82
N ARG A 251 51.78 -27.19 -5.96
CA ARG A 251 52.20 -27.80 -7.23
C ARG A 251 53.60 -27.36 -7.63
N LEU A 252 53.88 -26.06 -7.53
CA LEU A 252 55.19 -25.52 -7.88
C LEU A 252 56.30 -25.99 -6.93
N ILE A 253 55.97 -26.18 -5.65
CA ILE A 253 56.85 -26.80 -4.65
C ILE A 253 57.20 -28.22 -5.06
N ALA A 254 56.21 -29.04 -5.46
CA ALA A 254 56.44 -30.43 -5.87
C ALA A 254 57.35 -30.56 -7.11
N GLU A 255 57.37 -29.52 -7.95
CA GLU A 255 58.20 -29.43 -9.16
C GLU A 255 59.58 -28.79 -8.90
N THR A 256 59.80 -28.19 -7.73
CA THR A 256 61.05 -27.51 -7.39
C THR A 256 61.96 -28.42 -6.55
N PRO A 257 63.22 -28.67 -6.97
CA PRO A 257 64.16 -29.44 -6.17
C PRO A 257 64.50 -28.78 -4.82
N GLY A 258 64.61 -29.60 -3.77
CA GLY A 258 64.95 -29.15 -2.41
C GLY A 258 63.73 -29.14 -1.48
N TRP A 259 63.93 -28.77 -0.21
CA TRP A 259 62.83 -28.72 0.75
C TRP A 259 62.16 -27.34 0.76
N LEU A 260 60.84 -27.33 0.54
CA LEU A 260 59.96 -26.16 0.59
C LEU A 260 58.59 -26.56 1.18
N GLU A 261 57.98 -25.67 1.95
CA GLU A 261 56.62 -25.79 2.48
C GLU A 261 55.88 -24.45 2.38
N VAL A 262 54.55 -24.50 2.25
CA VAL A 262 53.72 -23.28 2.34
C VAL A 262 53.67 -22.82 3.80
N SER A 263 54.23 -21.65 4.06
CA SER A 263 54.34 -21.05 5.39
C SER A 263 53.24 -20.03 5.70
N ALA A 264 52.66 -19.39 4.68
CA ALA A 264 51.53 -18.49 4.86
C ALA A 264 50.62 -18.47 3.62
N VAL A 265 49.33 -18.26 3.84
CA VAL A 265 48.32 -17.95 2.83
C VAL A 265 47.72 -16.61 3.22
N ASN A 266 48.07 -15.57 2.46
CA ASN A 266 47.67 -14.19 2.75
C ASN A 266 46.34 -13.86 2.08
N SER A 267 46.13 -14.33 0.86
CA SER A 267 44.91 -14.17 0.08
C SER A 267 44.79 -15.27 -0.98
N PRO A 268 43.65 -15.40 -1.69
CA PRO A 268 43.49 -16.38 -2.76
C PRO A 268 44.56 -16.26 -3.87
N SER A 269 45.14 -15.06 -4.04
CA SER A 269 46.20 -14.80 -5.01
C SER A 269 47.61 -14.60 -4.40
N SER A 270 47.80 -14.79 -3.09
CA SER A 270 49.09 -14.56 -2.42
C SER A 270 49.43 -15.60 -1.36
N SER A 271 50.56 -16.30 -1.57
CA SER A 271 51.09 -17.30 -0.64
C SER A 271 52.57 -17.05 -0.35
N VAL A 272 53.05 -17.51 0.80
CA VAL A 272 54.46 -17.47 1.19
C VAL A 272 54.97 -18.88 1.37
N VAL A 273 56.15 -19.15 0.84
CA VAL A 273 56.85 -20.42 0.96
C VAL A 273 58.12 -20.25 1.78
N SER A 274 58.45 -21.26 2.57
CA SER A 274 59.67 -21.35 3.39
C SER A 274 60.43 -22.62 3.02
N GLY A 275 61.75 -22.56 2.99
CA GLY A 275 62.54 -23.74 2.67
C GLY A 275 64.04 -23.55 2.76
N ASP A 276 64.78 -24.50 2.20
CA ASP A 276 66.21 -24.36 1.99
C ASP A 276 66.48 -23.15 1.08
N ARG A 277 67.51 -22.36 1.37
CA ARG A 277 67.78 -21.10 0.65
C ARG A 277 67.89 -21.31 -0.86
N ASP A 278 68.57 -22.37 -1.29
CA ASP A 278 68.71 -22.70 -2.72
C ASP A 278 67.38 -23.09 -3.37
N ALA A 279 66.50 -23.78 -2.62
CA ALA A 279 65.17 -24.16 -3.08
C ALA A 279 64.26 -22.94 -3.21
N VAL A 280 64.34 -22.00 -2.27
CA VAL A 280 63.63 -20.71 -2.31
C VAL A 280 64.06 -19.89 -3.53
N ALA A 281 65.37 -19.79 -3.80
CA ALA A 281 65.87 -19.13 -5.01
C ALA A 281 65.37 -19.83 -6.29
N ALA A 282 65.31 -21.17 -6.29
CA ALA A 282 64.84 -21.95 -7.43
C ALA A 282 63.33 -21.75 -7.72
N ILE A 283 62.48 -21.74 -6.70
CA ILE A 283 61.03 -21.54 -6.88
C ILE A 283 60.72 -20.10 -7.31
N VAL A 284 61.44 -19.10 -6.79
CA VAL A 284 61.33 -17.70 -7.25
C VAL A 284 61.69 -17.61 -8.73
N GLY A 285 62.85 -18.13 -9.14
CA GLY A 285 63.28 -18.10 -10.54
C GLY A 285 62.38 -18.90 -11.49
N ARG A 286 61.66 -19.91 -10.98
CA ARG A 286 60.63 -20.62 -11.75
C ARG A 286 59.37 -19.76 -11.91
N ALA A 287 58.86 -19.21 -10.82
CA ALA A 287 57.67 -18.37 -10.83
C ALA A 287 57.85 -17.16 -11.77
N GLU A 288 59.02 -16.51 -11.74
CA GLU A 288 59.35 -15.39 -12.64
C GLU A 288 59.36 -15.81 -14.11
N LYS A 289 59.88 -17.00 -14.44
CA LYS A 289 59.85 -17.54 -15.82
C LYS A 289 58.43 -17.79 -16.33
N ASP A 290 57.53 -18.14 -15.42
CA ASP A 290 56.12 -18.36 -15.72
C ASP A 290 55.31 -17.05 -15.70
N GLY A 291 55.98 -15.89 -15.59
CA GLY A 291 55.37 -14.56 -15.59
C GLY A 291 54.65 -14.20 -14.28
N ILE A 292 54.95 -14.90 -13.18
CA ILE A 292 54.33 -14.71 -11.87
C ILE A 292 55.27 -13.91 -10.99
N PHE A 293 54.76 -12.86 -10.34
CA PHE A 293 55.55 -12.10 -9.38
C PHE A 293 55.95 -12.99 -8.19
N ALA A 294 57.25 -13.00 -7.89
CA ALA A 294 57.82 -13.68 -6.74
C ALA A 294 58.95 -12.83 -6.14
N ARG A 295 59.09 -12.84 -4.82
CA ARG A 295 60.14 -12.07 -4.14
C ARG A 295 60.59 -12.75 -2.87
N GLU A 296 61.90 -12.90 -2.70
CA GLU A 296 62.48 -13.36 -1.43
C GLU A 296 62.28 -12.31 -0.32
N LEU A 297 61.95 -12.76 0.88
CA LEU A 297 61.76 -11.94 2.06
C LEU A 297 63.07 -11.85 2.85
N THR A 298 63.30 -10.72 3.54
CA THR A 298 64.45 -10.57 4.45
C THR A 298 64.22 -11.33 5.78
N VAL A 299 64.00 -12.64 5.68
CA VAL A 299 63.79 -13.58 6.78
C VAL A 299 64.61 -14.84 6.48
N ASP A 300 65.45 -15.25 7.42
CA ASP A 300 66.49 -16.27 7.21
C ASP A 300 66.25 -17.58 7.97
N TYR A 301 65.02 -17.77 8.47
CA TYR A 301 64.57 -18.96 9.19
C TYR A 301 63.21 -19.44 8.63
N PRO A 302 62.88 -20.75 8.70
CA PRO A 302 61.70 -21.30 8.06
C PRO A 302 60.52 -21.40 9.04
N GLY A 303 59.99 -20.25 9.46
CA GLY A 303 58.80 -20.21 10.31
C GLY A 303 57.60 -20.90 9.65
N HIS A 304 56.67 -21.42 10.45
CA HIS A 304 55.42 -22.04 9.97
C HIS A 304 55.59 -23.32 9.16
N THR A 305 56.64 -24.10 9.47
CA THR A 305 56.97 -25.34 8.78
C THR A 305 57.25 -26.49 9.75
N SER A 306 57.32 -27.71 9.21
CA SER A 306 57.69 -28.92 9.95
C SER A 306 59.03 -28.83 10.71
N LYS A 307 59.96 -27.94 10.31
CA LYS A 307 61.25 -27.77 11.01
C LYS A 307 61.14 -27.29 12.45
N LEU A 308 59.98 -26.76 12.85
CA LEU A 308 59.74 -26.34 14.22
C LEU A 308 59.28 -27.47 15.14
N GLU A 309 58.98 -28.65 14.63
CA GLU A 309 58.54 -29.80 15.45
C GLU A 309 59.63 -30.26 16.41
N SER A 310 60.88 -30.31 15.97
CA SER A 310 62.01 -30.69 16.83
C SER A 310 62.33 -29.67 17.93
N LEU A 311 61.77 -28.46 17.84
CA LEU A 311 61.95 -27.40 18.83
C LEU A 311 60.69 -27.18 19.68
N ARG A 312 59.69 -28.07 19.58
CA ARG A 312 58.42 -27.99 20.33
C ARG A 312 58.68 -27.85 21.83
N ASP A 313 59.38 -28.80 22.42
CA ASP A 313 59.57 -28.85 23.87
C ASP A 313 60.38 -27.64 24.36
N THR A 314 61.43 -27.26 23.63
CA THR A 314 62.19 -26.04 23.92
C THR A 314 61.31 -24.79 23.90
N LEU A 315 60.39 -24.65 22.93
CA LEU A 315 59.49 -23.49 22.92
C LEU A 315 58.51 -23.52 24.09
N ARG A 316 57.93 -24.68 24.40
CA ARG A 316 56.99 -24.85 25.53
C ARG A 316 57.64 -24.48 26.86
N GLU A 317 58.90 -24.87 27.07
CA GLU A 317 59.66 -24.53 28.29
C GLU A 317 59.95 -23.03 28.42
N LEU A 318 60.10 -22.32 27.31
CA LEU A 318 60.39 -20.89 27.29
C LEU A 318 59.13 -20.01 27.37
N LEU A 319 57.96 -20.54 27.00
CA LEU A 319 56.69 -19.81 27.05
C LEU A 319 56.24 -19.61 28.51
N PRO A 320 55.60 -18.48 28.83
CA PRO A 320 55.11 -18.24 30.19
C PRO A 320 53.91 -19.14 30.50
N ALA A 321 53.81 -19.58 31.75
CA ALA A 321 52.63 -20.27 32.27
C ALA A 321 51.49 -19.26 32.48
N SER A 322 50.79 -18.92 31.40
CA SER A 322 49.72 -17.91 31.38
C SER A 322 48.43 -18.45 30.72
N LYS A 323 47.42 -17.60 30.60
CA LYS A 323 46.11 -17.89 29.98
C LYS A 323 45.61 -16.68 29.20
N PHE A 324 44.74 -16.92 28.23
CA PHE A 324 44.01 -15.84 27.57
C PHE A 324 42.98 -15.23 28.53
N LEU A 325 42.89 -13.91 28.54
CA LEU A 325 41.95 -13.11 29.31
C LEU A 325 40.72 -12.78 28.46
N ASP A 326 39.58 -12.62 29.13
CA ASP A 326 38.36 -12.10 28.50
C ASP A 326 38.50 -10.58 28.29
N ALA A 327 38.20 -10.12 27.08
CA ALA A 327 38.42 -8.73 26.68
C ALA A 327 37.36 -8.26 25.67
N PRO A 328 37.00 -6.96 25.67
CA PRO A 328 35.97 -6.42 24.77
C PRO A 328 36.41 -6.37 23.30
N VAL A 329 37.72 -6.44 23.02
CA VAL A 329 38.26 -6.49 21.65
C VAL A 329 38.50 -7.95 21.30
N GLU A 330 37.85 -8.45 20.26
CA GLU A 330 38.03 -9.87 19.87
C GLU A 330 39.38 -10.05 19.15
N PHE A 331 40.15 -11.06 19.58
CA PHE A 331 41.40 -11.42 18.94
C PHE A 331 41.17 -12.57 17.94
N VAL A 332 41.28 -12.28 16.64
CA VAL A 332 41.13 -13.28 15.56
C VAL A 332 42.51 -13.83 15.18
N SER A 333 42.65 -15.14 15.31
CA SER A 333 43.88 -15.87 15.04
C SER A 333 44.03 -16.17 13.55
N SER A 334 45.19 -15.88 12.98
CA SER A 334 45.63 -16.42 11.69
C SER A 334 46.16 -17.84 11.79
N ALA A 335 46.52 -18.32 12.99
CA ALA A 335 46.92 -19.71 13.20
C ALA A 335 45.73 -20.69 13.22
N ARG A 336 44.53 -20.20 13.58
CA ARG A 336 43.29 -21.00 13.66
C ARG A 336 42.20 -20.59 12.68
N GLY A 337 42.24 -19.36 12.16
CA GLY A 337 41.19 -18.79 11.34
C GLY A 337 39.94 -18.35 12.10
N ASP A 338 39.96 -18.34 13.44
CA ASP A 338 38.82 -17.96 14.29
C ASP A 338 39.27 -17.15 15.53
N VAL A 339 38.31 -16.62 16.29
CA VAL A 339 38.50 -15.87 17.53
C VAL A 339 39.10 -16.77 18.62
N VAL A 340 40.13 -16.27 19.31
CA VAL A 340 40.74 -16.93 20.46
C VAL A 340 39.93 -16.65 21.71
N THR A 341 39.45 -17.72 22.35
CA THR A 341 38.67 -17.65 23.59
C THR A 341 39.54 -17.87 24.83
N PRO A 342 39.09 -17.43 26.03
CA PRO A 342 39.80 -17.68 27.29
C PRO A 342 40.09 -19.15 27.62
N ASP A 343 39.29 -20.08 27.06
CA ASP A 343 39.45 -21.53 27.24
C ASP A 343 40.56 -22.14 26.37
N THR A 344 41.15 -21.34 25.48
CA THR A 344 42.26 -21.80 24.64
C THR A 344 43.53 -22.00 25.48
N ASP A 345 44.15 -23.18 25.37
CA ASP A 345 45.44 -23.43 26.00
C ASP A 345 46.51 -22.49 25.44
N PHE A 346 47.10 -21.69 26.33
CA PHE A 346 48.03 -20.62 25.99
C PHE A 346 49.32 -21.15 25.37
N THR A 347 49.89 -22.21 25.94
CA THR A 347 51.20 -22.73 25.53
C THR A 347 51.09 -23.44 24.18
N ASP A 348 50.07 -24.28 24.03
CA ASP A 348 49.77 -24.99 22.79
C ASP A 348 49.46 -24.01 21.66
N TYR A 349 48.72 -22.93 21.97
CA TYR A 349 48.41 -21.89 20.99
C TYR A 349 49.67 -21.22 20.44
N TRP A 350 50.56 -20.72 21.29
CA TRP A 350 51.75 -20.01 20.81
C TRP A 350 52.76 -20.93 20.10
N TYR A 351 52.79 -22.22 20.46
CA TYR A 351 53.50 -23.21 19.65
C TYR A 351 52.86 -23.38 18.26
N GLN A 352 51.54 -23.55 18.20
CA GLN A 352 50.80 -23.66 16.93
C GLN A 352 50.95 -22.40 16.06
N ASN A 353 50.93 -21.21 16.65
CA ASN A 353 51.16 -19.94 15.94
C ASN A 353 52.51 -19.94 15.21
N LEU A 354 53.58 -20.42 15.85
CA LEU A 354 54.90 -20.47 15.23
C LEU A 354 55.01 -21.63 14.22
N ARG A 355 54.43 -22.79 14.52
CA ARG A 355 54.57 -24.04 13.75
C ARG A 355 53.65 -24.13 12.53
N ASN A 356 52.39 -23.75 12.65
CA ASN A 356 51.39 -23.97 11.60
C ASN A 356 51.46 -22.90 10.53
N THR A 357 51.03 -23.24 9.31
CA THR A 357 50.83 -22.29 8.21
C THR A 357 49.95 -21.13 8.66
N VAL A 358 50.38 -19.90 8.41
CA VAL A 358 49.59 -18.70 8.70
C VAL A 358 48.43 -18.60 7.72
N ARG A 359 47.19 -18.64 8.22
CA ARG A 359 45.95 -18.47 7.45
C ARG A 359 45.37 -17.08 7.66
N PHE A 360 46.12 -16.08 7.20
CA PHE A 360 45.68 -14.68 7.29
C PHE A 360 44.45 -14.44 6.40
N ASP A 361 44.34 -15.18 5.29
CA ASP A 361 43.15 -15.24 4.45
C ASP A 361 41.88 -15.55 5.27
N GLN A 362 41.94 -16.58 6.10
CA GLN A 362 40.83 -16.99 6.95
C GLN A 362 40.57 -15.97 8.08
N ALA A 363 41.62 -15.44 8.71
CA ALA A 363 41.45 -14.43 9.76
C ALA A 363 40.78 -13.15 9.24
N ALA A 364 41.13 -12.69 8.05
CA ALA A 364 40.50 -11.53 7.42
C ALA A 364 39.02 -11.81 7.04
N VAL A 365 38.72 -13.01 6.52
CA VAL A 365 37.35 -13.45 6.25
C VAL A 365 36.53 -13.50 7.55
N THR A 366 37.07 -14.05 8.62
CA THR A 366 36.41 -14.09 9.93
C THR A 366 36.17 -12.68 10.46
N ALA A 367 37.14 -11.77 10.37
CA ALA A 367 36.94 -10.37 10.76
C ALA A 367 35.81 -9.71 9.97
N ARG A 368 35.70 -9.98 8.66
CA ARG A 368 34.56 -9.52 7.83
C ARG A 368 33.24 -10.10 8.28
N GLN A 369 33.17 -11.40 8.56
CA GLN A 369 31.97 -12.06 9.07
C GLN A 369 31.55 -11.51 10.44
N ARG A 370 32.52 -11.06 11.26
CA ARG A 370 32.28 -10.36 12.52
C ARG A 370 31.89 -8.89 12.34
N GLY A 371 31.72 -8.40 11.11
CA GLY A 371 31.22 -7.06 10.80
C GLY A 371 32.30 -5.99 10.62
N ALA A 372 33.57 -6.38 10.42
CA ALA A 372 34.63 -5.42 10.11
C ALA A 372 34.34 -4.69 8.78
N GLY A 373 34.26 -3.36 8.83
CA GLY A 373 34.17 -2.51 7.64
C GLY A 373 35.36 -1.55 7.49
N THR A 374 36.22 -1.46 8.52
CA THR A 374 37.49 -0.74 8.46
C THR A 374 38.63 -1.62 8.96
N PHE A 375 39.72 -1.68 8.21
CA PHE A 375 40.97 -2.35 8.60
C PHE A 375 42.09 -1.33 8.69
N VAL A 376 42.82 -1.33 9.80
CA VAL A 376 43.94 -0.41 10.03
C VAL A 376 45.22 -1.21 10.30
N GLU A 377 46.19 -1.12 9.39
CA GLU A 377 47.46 -1.84 9.50
C GLU A 377 48.45 -1.11 10.42
N MET A 378 48.88 -1.77 11.50
CA MET A 378 49.83 -1.27 12.50
C MET A 378 51.28 -1.53 12.07
N SER A 379 51.69 -0.90 10.97
CA SER A 379 52.96 -1.15 10.29
C SER A 379 53.73 0.12 9.97
N ALA A 380 55.07 0.04 9.99
CA ALA A 380 55.95 1.08 9.44
C ALA A 380 55.84 1.20 7.90
N HIS A 381 55.49 0.11 7.23
CA HIS A 381 55.24 0.07 5.79
C HIS A 381 54.17 -0.99 5.48
N PRO A 382 53.16 -0.69 4.64
CA PRO A 382 52.03 -1.59 4.44
C PRO A 382 52.46 -2.88 3.75
N SER A 383 51.97 -3.99 4.26
CA SER A 383 52.33 -5.35 3.83
C SER A 383 51.11 -6.25 3.65
N LEU A 384 50.06 -6.00 4.43
CA LEU A 384 48.80 -6.75 4.40
C LEU A 384 47.76 -6.07 3.53
N ARG A 385 47.96 -4.78 3.19
CA ARG A 385 47.01 -3.98 2.39
C ARG A 385 46.49 -4.67 1.14
N TYR A 386 47.35 -5.32 0.35
CA TYR A 386 46.92 -6.00 -0.89
C TYR A 386 46.00 -7.18 -0.59
N ALA A 387 46.40 -8.03 0.38
CA ALA A 387 45.61 -9.18 0.80
C ALA A 387 44.24 -8.76 1.36
N LEU A 388 44.23 -7.72 2.21
CA LEU A 388 42.99 -7.15 2.75
C LEU A 388 42.10 -6.57 1.63
N ALA A 389 42.68 -5.93 0.62
CA ALA A 389 41.91 -5.36 -0.49
C ALA A 389 41.23 -6.44 -1.34
N GLU A 390 41.88 -7.59 -1.52
CA GLU A 390 41.30 -8.75 -2.21
C GLU A 390 40.20 -9.44 -1.38
N LEU A 391 40.38 -9.52 -0.06
CA LEU A 391 39.48 -10.24 0.85
C LEU A 391 38.31 -9.41 1.39
N ALA A 392 38.41 -8.09 1.29
CA ALA A 392 37.46 -7.14 1.86
C ALA A 392 37.22 -5.96 0.89
N GLU A 393 36.73 -6.26 -0.30
CA GLU A 393 36.56 -5.32 -1.43
C GLU A 393 35.84 -4.01 -1.08
N ASP A 394 34.83 -4.06 -0.20
CA ASP A 394 34.05 -2.89 0.24
C ASP A 394 34.54 -2.26 1.56
N ALA A 395 35.64 -2.74 2.13
CA ALA A 395 36.14 -2.23 3.41
C ALA A 395 37.14 -1.08 3.23
N LEU A 396 37.12 -0.14 4.18
CA LEU A 396 38.13 0.91 4.26
C LEU A 396 39.44 0.33 4.79
N ILE A 397 40.50 0.33 3.97
CA ILE A 397 41.82 -0.21 4.35
C ILE A 397 42.84 0.91 4.47
N LEU A 398 43.41 1.06 5.67
CA LEU A 398 44.30 2.14 6.05
C LEU A 398 45.63 1.61 6.56
N GLY A 399 46.70 2.37 6.34
CA GLY A 399 48.04 2.11 6.87
C GLY A 399 48.45 3.16 7.90
N SER A 400 49.32 2.77 8.82
CA SER A 400 49.87 3.67 9.85
C SER A 400 51.17 4.37 9.43
N GLY A 401 51.87 3.84 8.44
CA GLY A 401 53.14 4.38 7.99
C GLY A 401 53.54 3.80 6.64
N ARG A 402 54.47 4.48 5.97
CA ARG A 402 55.06 4.09 4.70
C ARG A 402 56.51 4.54 4.65
N ARG A 403 57.40 3.60 4.33
CA ARG A 403 58.83 3.88 4.10
C ARG A 403 59.01 5.12 3.21
N ASP A 404 59.96 5.97 3.60
CA ASP A 404 60.34 7.22 2.92
C ASP A 404 59.25 8.31 2.88
N GLU A 405 58.12 8.12 3.58
CA GLU A 405 57.09 9.15 3.75
C GLU A 405 57.11 9.71 5.19
N PRO A 406 56.76 10.99 5.39
CA PRO A 406 56.62 11.57 6.73
C PRO A 406 55.52 10.86 7.52
N VAL A 407 55.88 10.16 8.60
CA VAL A 407 54.93 9.34 9.39
C VAL A 407 53.78 10.17 9.95
N VAL A 408 54.08 11.41 10.35
CA VAL A 408 53.10 12.33 10.96
C VAL A 408 52.00 12.71 9.97
N GLU A 409 52.36 13.03 8.72
CA GLU A 409 51.39 13.42 7.70
C GLU A 409 50.55 12.22 7.25
N HIS A 410 51.21 11.09 6.96
CA HIS A 410 50.54 9.86 6.52
C HIS A 410 49.53 9.38 7.57
N LEU A 411 49.97 9.29 8.82
CA LEU A 411 49.14 8.82 9.91
C LEU A 411 47.96 9.76 10.19
N SER A 412 48.17 11.07 10.14
CA SER A 412 47.08 12.05 10.33
C SER A 412 46.02 11.94 9.22
N ALA A 413 46.45 11.73 7.98
CA ALA A 413 45.54 11.48 6.87
C ALA A 413 44.74 10.18 7.06
N SER A 414 45.40 9.07 7.45
CA SER A 414 44.74 7.80 7.73
C SER A 414 43.76 7.91 8.91
N ILE A 415 44.12 8.59 10.00
CA ILE A 415 43.22 8.81 11.15
C ILE A 415 42.01 9.63 10.73
N ALA A 416 42.20 10.70 9.97
CA ALA A 416 41.10 11.51 9.46
C ALA A 416 40.16 10.70 8.54
N ALA A 417 40.71 9.81 7.71
CA ALA A 417 39.93 8.90 6.87
C ALA A 417 39.09 7.89 7.69
N ALA A 418 39.67 7.28 8.74
CA ALA A 418 38.92 6.40 9.64
C ALA A 418 37.82 7.16 10.40
N ALA A 419 38.17 8.33 10.95
CA ALA A 419 37.27 9.17 11.71
C ALA A 419 36.08 9.67 10.86
N VAL A 420 36.33 10.07 9.61
CA VAL A 420 35.27 10.54 8.70
C VAL A 420 34.40 9.40 8.20
N ALA A 421 34.91 8.17 8.12
CA ALA A 421 34.10 7.00 7.81
C ALA A 421 33.14 6.64 8.96
N ASN A 422 33.57 6.76 10.21
CA ASN A 422 32.76 6.40 11.37
C ASN A 422 31.71 7.49 11.74
N PRO A 423 30.40 7.26 11.56
CA PRO A 423 29.36 8.24 11.89
C PRO A 423 29.23 8.55 13.39
N GLY A 424 29.72 7.65 14.24
CA GLY A 424 29.77 7.81 15.69
C GLY A 424 31.03 8.50 16.23
N TYR A 425 31.98 8.89 15.38
CA TYR A 425 33.23 9.51 15.83
C TYR A 425 32.98 10.86 16.52
N ARG A 426 33.57 11.05 17.70
CA ARG A 426 33.37 12.25 18.54
C ARG A 426 34.34 13.37 18.16
N TRP A 427 34.02 14.07 17.07
CA TRP A 427 34.82 15.21 16.58
C TRP A 427 35.02 16.34 17.60
N SER A 428 34.10 16.50 18.56
CA SER A 428 34.22 17.46 19.66
C SER A 428 35.46 17.26 20.52
N ASP A 429 35.91 16.02 20.66
CA ASP A 429 36.97 15.64 21.59
C ASP A 429 38.37 15.90 20.99
N VAL A 430 38.41 16.17 19.67
CA VAL A 430 39.63 16.24 18.85
C VAL A 430 40.01 17.68 18.50
N ALA A 431 39.01 18.54 18.28
CA ALA A 431 39.24 19.89 17.76
C ALA A 431 39.37 20.98 18.85
N GLY A 432 39.41 20.64 20.14
CA GLY A 432 39.52 21.65 21.22
C GLY A 432 38.40 22.70 21.19
N VAL A 433 37.22 22.28 20.74
CA VAL A 433 36.10 23.13 20.27
C VAL A 433 35.43 23.94 21.39
N GLY A 434 35.55 23.48 22.63
CA GLY A 434 34.85 24.06 23.77
C GLY A 434 35.22 25.51 24.08
N ASP A 435 36.48 25.89 23.83
CA ASP A 435 37.04 27.17 24.29
C ASP A 435 37.07 28.26 23.20
N GLN A 436 36.65 27.95 21.98
CA GLN A 436 36.71 28.87 20.84
C GLN A 436 35.44 29.75 20.72
N PRO A 437 35.57 31.05 20.41
CA PRO A 437 34.43 31.92 20.17
C PRO A 437 33.67 31.51 18.91
N LEU A 438 32.34 31.63 18.94
CA LEU A 438 31.51 31.41 17.76
C LEU A 438 31.61 32.61 16.80
N LEU A 439 31.74 32.31 15.50
CA LEU A 439 31.84 33.31 14.45
C LEU A 439 30.46 33.95 14.15
N ARG A 440 30.38 35.29 14.21
CA ARG A 440 29.16 36.03 13.90
C ARG A 440 28.96 36.12 12.39
N GLY A 441 27.70 35.98 11.94
CA GLY A 441 27.37 36.04 10.51
C GLY A 441 27.90 34.86 9.70
N PHE A 442 28.31 33.76 10.36
CA PHE A 442 28.79 32.55 9.69
C PHE A 442 27.67 31.94 8.83
N PRO A 443 27.97 31.42 7.62
CA PRO A 443 26.97 30.86 6.73
C PRO A 443 26.16 29.74 7.38
N THR A 444 24.87 29.68 7.08
CA THR A 444 24.01 28.56 7.52
C THR A 444 24.32 27.30 6.73
N ALA A 445 23.97 26.13 7.27
CA ALA A 445 24.14 24.88 6.53
C ALA A 445 23.22 24.88 5.29
N PRO A 446 23.74 24.60 4.09
CA PRO A 446 22.93 24.61 2.88
C PRO A 446 21.87 23.50 2.92
N MET A 447 20.70 23.80 2.35
CA MET A 447 19.61 22.86 2.17
C MET A 447 19.43 22.53 0.70
N ARG A 448 19.15 21.25 0.38
CA ARG A 448 18.75 20.89 -0.97
C ARG A 448 17.42 21.57 -1.27
N ALA A 449 17.45 22.62 -2.09
CA ALA A 449 16.25 23.29 -2.55
C ALA A 449 15.58 22.40 -3.60
N VAL A 450 14.53 21.68 -3.19
CA VAL A 450 13.63 20.98 -4.10
C VAL A 450 12.35 21.78 -4.18
N HIS A 451 11.91 22.12 -5.39
CA HIS A 451 10.62 22.78 -5.58
C HIS A 451 9.50 21.76 -5.40
N LEU A 452 9.14 21.51 -4.14
CA LEU A 452 8.02 20.66 -3.76
C LEU A 452 6.78 21.53 -3.61
N TRP A 453 6.07 21.74 -4.71
CA TRP A 453 4.76 22.38 -4.70
C TRP A 453 3.71 21.30 -4.88
N ALA A 454 2.71 21.27 -3.99
CA ALA A 454 1.54 20.44 -4.19
C ALA A 454 0.84 20.96 -5.45
N THR A 455 0.98 20.22 -6.55
CA THR A 455 0.09 20.35 -7.68
C THR A 455 -1.17 19.58 -7.29
N PRO A 456 -2.37 20.18 -7.44
CA PRO A 456 -3.59 19.41 -7.26
C PRO A 456 -3.60 18.30 -8.29
N GLU A 457 -3.26 17.08 -7.87
CA GLU A 457 -3.54 15.87 -8.61
C GLU A 457 -4.94 15.46 -8.14
N PRO A 458 -5.97 15.56 -8.98
CA PRO A 458 -7.30 15.14 -8.58
C PRO A 458 -7.18 13.68 -8.14
N LEU A 459 -7.65 13.36 -6.93
CA LEU A 459 -7.85 11.98 -6.54
C LEU A 459 -8.64 11.31 -7.69
N PRO A 460 -8.32 10.08 -8.10
CA PRO A 460 -9.24 9.33 -8.93
C PRO A 460 -10.61 9.42 -8.24
N PRO A 461 -11.67 9.84 -8.96
CA PRO A 461 -12.98 10.04 -8.35
C PRO A 461 -13.33 8.79 -7.57
N ALA A 462 -13.81 8.96 -6.33
CA ALA A 462 -14.27 7.83 -5.53
C ALA A 462 -15.22 7.00 -6.40
N PRO A 463 -15.17 5.66 -6.36
CA PRO A 463 -16.08 4.83 -7.15
C PRO A 463 -17.52 5.34 -6.98
N GLY A 464 -18.12 5.74 -8.10
CA GLY A 464 -19.48 6.28 -8.12
C GLY A 464 -19.67 7.78 -7.88
N SER A 465 -18.62 8.57 -7.64
CA SER A 465 -18.74 10.03 -7.43
C SER A 465 -18.87 10.83 -8.74
N ALA A 466 -18.62 10.21 -9.89
CA ALA A 466 -18.86 10.82 -11.19
C ALA A 466 -20.35 10.80 -11.53
N LEU A 467 -20.85 11.90 -12.09
CA LEU A 467 -22.21 11.95 -12.62
C LEU A 467 -22.36 10.98 -13.78
N VAL A 468 -23.33 10.08 -13.65
CA VAL A 468 -23.77 9.18 -14.71
C VAL A 468 -25.04 9.74 -15.33
N VAL A 469 -25.01 9.88 -16.66
CA VAL A 469 -26.19 10.13 -17.47
C VAL A 469 -26.61 8.79 -18.08
N ALA A 470 -27.83 8.34 -17.78
CA ALA A 470 -28.41 7.13 -18.32
C ALA A 470 -29.78 7.39 -18.93
N TYR A 471 -30.27 6.46 -19.74
CA TYR A 471 -31.57 6.54 -20.38
C TYR A 471 -32.33 5.25 -20.16
N GLU A 472 -33.64 5.40 -19.95
CA GLU A 472 -34.59 4.29 -19.99
C GLU A 472 -34.71 3.77 -21.42
N ARG A 473 -34.59 2.46 -21.59
CA ARG A 473 -34.84 1.76 -22.86
C ARG A 473 -35.73 0.55 -22.64
N TRP A 474 -36.51 0.23 -23.66
CA TRP A 474 -37.29 -0.99 -23.75
C TRP A 474 -36.65 -1.87 -24.81
N GLU A 475 -36.01 -2.95 -24.38
CA GLU A 475 -35.32 -3.89 -25.26
C GLU A 475 -36.24 -5.05 -25.59
N GLN A 476 -36.39 -5.36 -26.88
CA GLN A 476 -37.23 -6.46 -27.34
C GLN A 476 -36.62 -7.79 -26.85
N LEU A 477 -37.41 -8.56 -26.10
CA LEU A 477 -37.06 -9.92 -25.73
C LEU A 477 -37.09 -10.80 -26.98
N PRO A 478 -36.10 -11.68 -27.19
CA PRO A 478 -36.16 -12.67 -28.24
C PRO A 478 -37.49 -13.44 -28.16
N ALA A 479 -38.06 -13.76 -29.32
CA ALA A 479 -39.18 -14.69 -29.36
C ALA A 479 -38.72 -16.00 -28.71
N HIS A 480 -39.22 -16.29 -27.50
CA HIS A 480 -38.96 -17.57 -26.85
C HIS A 480 -39.34 -18.69 -27.83
N ASP A 481 -38.34 -19.42 -28.34
CA ASP A 481 -38.59 -20.66 -29.07
C ASP A 481 -39.31 -21.59 -28.09
N GLN A 482 -40.58 -21.83 -28.36
CA GLN A 482 -41.41 -22.75 -27.61
C GLN A 482 -40.90 -24.17 -27.84
N GLY A 483 -39.85 -24.57 -27.11
CA GLY A 483 -39.39 -25.95 -27.10
C GLY A 483 -37.94 -26.09 -26.71
N GLN A 484 -37.64 -26.12 -25.39
CA GLN A 484 -36.57 -26.96 -24.81
C GLN A 484 -36.33 -26.84 -23.30
N HIS A 485 -37.18 -26.16 -22.51
CA HIS A 485 -37.12 -26.35 -21.05
C HIS A 485 -38.03 -27.52 -20.65
N GLY A 486 -37.41 -28.63 -20.22
CA GLY A 486 -38.06 -29.91 -19.91
C GLY A 486 -39.24 -29.76 -18.95
N ALA A 487 -40.46 -29.81 -19.49
CA ALA A 487 -41.71 -29.58 -18.77
C ALA A 487 -42.36 -30.87 -18.19
N ALA A 488 -41.61 -31.98 -18.08
CA ALA A 488 -42.23 -33.25 -17.68
C ALA A 488 -42.30 -33.48 -16.16
N ASP A 489 -41.58 -32.72 -15.32
CA ASP A 489 -41.42 -33.07 -13.89
C ASP A 489 -41.46 -31.91 -12.89
N ARG A 490 -41.76 -30.67 -13.31
CA ARG A 490 -41.96 -29.54 -12.38
C ARG A 490 -43.45 -29.41 -11.99
N PRO A 491 -43.77 -29.25 -10.69
CA PRO A 491 -45.13 -28.98 -10.26
C PRO A 491 -45.65 -27.67 -10.87
N ALA A 492 -46.93 -27.64 -11.25
CA ALA A 492 -47.57 -26.45 -11.79
C ALA A 492 -47.57 -25.30 -10.76
N THR A 493 -47.16 -24.11 -11.19
CA THR A 493 -47.09 -22.92 -10.32
C THR A 493 -48.51 -22.45 -9.96
N ALA A 494 -48.78 -22.27 -8.67
CA ALA A 494 -50.06 -21.76 -8.19
C ALA A 494 -50.19 -20.25 -8.46
N VAL A 495 -51.19 -19.84 -9.24
CA VAL A 495 -51.41 -18.44 -9.67
C VAL A 495 -52.80 -17.96 -9.24
N ALA A 496 -52.87 -16.78 -8.62
CA ALA A 496 -54.14 -16.09 -8.35
C ALA A 496 -54.26 -14.82 -9.20
N ILE A 497 -55.42 -14.61 -9.82
CA ILE A 497 -55.77 -13.34 -10.46
C ILE A 497 -56.62 -12.53 -9.48
N VAL A 498 -56.13 -11.37 -9.07
CA VAL A 498 -56.76 -10.44 -8.13
C VAL A 498 -57.21 -9.20 -8.90
N THR A 499 -58.50 -8.85 -8.77
CA THR A 499 -59.06 -7.65 -9.40
C THR A 499 -59.78 -6.81 -8.36
N PRO A 500 -59.63 -5.47 -8.42
CA PRO A 500 -60.33 -4.55 -7.54
C PRO A 500 -61.84 -4.45 -7.84
N ASP A 501 -62.29 -4.80 -9.05
CA ASP A 501 -63.69 -4.73 -9.46
C ASP A 501 -64.34 -6.13 -9.45
N SER A 502 -65.43 -6.29 -8.70
CA SER A 502 -66.12 -7.58 -8.57
C SER A 502 -66.80 -8.02 -9.88
N ALA A 503 -66.35 -9.17 -10.40
CA ALA A 503 -66.96 -9.98 -11.45
C ALA A 503 -67.40 -9.22 -12.72
N GLY A 504 -66.44 -8.77 -13.53
CA GLY A 504 -66.73 -8.19 -14.85
C GLY A 504 -65.54 -7.76 -15.70
N ASP A 505 -64.33 -7.73 -15.13
CA ASP A 505 -63.13 -7.30 -15.84
C ASP A 505 -62.74 -8.28 -16.97
N ARG A 506 -62.81 -7.80 -18.22
CA ARG A 506 -62.47 -8.58 -19.42
C ARG A 506 -61.02 -9.04 -19.43
N LEU A 507 -60.09 -8.21 -18.94
CA LEU A 507 -58.67 -8.54 -18.87
C LEU A 507 -58.42 -9.64 -17.84
N ALA A 508 -59.00 -9.48 -16.64
CA ALA A 508 -58.91 -10.49 -15.58
C ALA A 508 -59.49 -11.84 -16.04
N ARG A 509 -60.63 -11.83 -16.74
CA ARG A 509 -61.23 -13.04 -17.31
C ARG A 509 -60.32 -13.70 -18.34
N ARG A 510 -59.73 -12.94 -19.27
CA ARG A 510 -58.80 -13.46 -20.29
C ARG A 510 -57.55 -14.08 -19.67
N LEU A 511 -56.95 -13.41 -18.69
CA LEU A 511 -55.80 -13.95 -17.96
C LEU A 511 -56.18 -15.20 -17.15
N THR A 512 -57.37 -15.22 -16.53
CA THR A 512 -57.87 -16.41 -15.83
C THR A 512 -58.07 -17.60 -16.77
N GLU A 513 -58.64 -17.37 -17.96
CA GLU A 513 -58.76 -18.37 -19.02
C GLU A 513 -57.38 -18.88 -19.46
N ALA A 514 -56.41 -17.97 -19.66
CA ALA A 514 -55.05 -18.33 -20.06
C ALA A 514 -54.29 -19.12 -18.98
N VAL A 515 -54.41 -18.77 -17.69
CA VAL A 515 -53.83 -19.54 -16.57
C VAL A 515 -54.37 -20.96 -16.55
N ARG A 516 -55.70 -21.14 -16.71
CA ARG A 516 -56.33 -22.47 -16.75
C ARG A 516 -55.88 -23.31 -17.94
N ALA A 517 -55.54 -22.67 -19.06
CA ALA A 517 -55.04 -23.34 -20.27
C ALA A 517 -53.51 -23.54 -20.28
N HIS A 518 -52.77 -22.99 -19.30
CA HIS A 518 -51.32 -23.06 -19.26
C HIS A 518 -50.83 -24.34 -18.55
N PRO A 519 -50.04 -25.22 -19.21
CA PRO A 519 -49.65 -26.52 -18.65
C PRO A 519 -48.76 -26.38 -17.40
N ALA A 520 -48.05 -25.26 -17.25
CA ALA A 520 -47.20 -24.97 -16.10
C ALA A 520 -47.91 -24.19 -14.97
N CYS A 521 -49.22 -23.95 -15.05
CA CYS A 521 -49.95 -23.15 -14.05
C CYS A 521 -51.14 -23.89 -13.46
N ALA A 522 -51.46 -23.57 -12.20
CA ALA A 522 -52.71 -23.95 -11.55
C ALA A 522 -53.39 -22.70 -10.99
N LEU A 523 -54.66 -22.48 -11.35
CA LEU A 523 -55.43 -21.34 -10.82
C LEU A 523 -55.85 -21.62 -9.36
N THR A 524 -55.42 -20.76 -8.43
CA THR A 524 -55.74 -20.88 -7.00
C THR A 524 -56.29 -19.55 -6.43
N GLY A 525 -56.68 -19.56 -5.16
CA GLY A 525 -56.96 -18.33 -4.41
C GLY A 525 -55.67 -17.67 -3.90
N PRO A 526 -55.70 -16.37 -3.51
CA PRO A 526 -54.52 -15.63 -3.05
C PRO A 526 -53.74 -16.26 -1.89
N ALA A 527 -54.43 -16.94 -0.97
CA ALA A 527 -53.79 -17.58 0.20
C ALA A 527 -52.86 -18.76 -0.16
N GLU A 528 -53.13 -19.44 -1.29
CA GLU A 528 -52.40 -20.62 -1.74
C GLU A 528 -51.46 -20.34 -2.91
N ALA A 529 -51.59 -19.15 -3.53
CA ALA A 529 -50.84 -18.78 -4.72
C ALA A 529 -49.35 -18.53 -4.41
N GLU A 530 -48.49 -18.97 -5.32
CA GLU A 530 -47.08 -18.60 -5.40
C GLU A 530 -46.89 -17.28 -6.15
N ILE A 531 -47.77 -17.02 -7.13
CA ILE A 531 -47.81 -15.78 -7.91
C ILE A 531 -49.18 -15.11 -7.76
N ALA A 532 -49.20 -13.86 -7.28
CA ALA A 532 -50.41 -13.03 -7.22
C ALA A 532 -50.37 -12.00 -8.37
N VAL A 533 -51.35 -12.03 -9.27
CA VAL A 533 -51.47 -11.13 -10.42
C VAL A 533 -52.59 -10.14 -10.15
N ILE A 534 -52.22 -8.91 -9.84
CA ILE A 534 -53.13 -7.82 -9.51
C ILE A 534 -53.41 -7.01 -10.77
N ILE A 535 -54.68 -6.86 -11.15
CA ILE A 535 -55.09 -6.04 -12.29
C ILE A 535 -55.28 -4.59 -11.83
N ALA A 536 -54.60 -3.65 -12.48
CA ALA A 536 -54.72 -2.23 -12.17
C ALA A 536 -56.15 -1.70 -12.45
N PRO A 537 -56.70 -0.79 -11.62
CA PRO A 537 -57.99 -0.16 -11.88
C PRO A 537 -58.07 0.54 -13.25
N ALA A 538 -59.28 0.67 -13.79
CA ALA A 538 -59.56 1.24 -15.12
C ALA A 538 -59.41 2.78 -15.21
N LEU A 539 -58.30 3.34 -14.73
CA LEU A 539 -58.03 4.78 -14.78
C LEU A 539 -57.46 5.15 -16.16
N LEU A 540 -58.34 5.42 -17.13
CA LEU A 540 -57.98 5.61 -18.55
C LEU A 540 -58.00 7.07 -19.02
N GLN A 541 -58.06 8.04 -18.10
CA GLN A 541 -58.04 9.46 -18.46
C GLN A 541 -56.68 9.85 -19.05
N PRO A 542 -56.62 10.38 -20.28
CA PRO A 542 -55.37 10.85 -20.88
C PRO A 542 -54.94 12.20 -20.30
N ASP A 543 -55.89 13.01 -19.80
CA ASP A 543 -55.59 14.28 -19.14
C ASP A 543 -54.93 14.02 -17.77
N ALA A 544 -53.72 14.55 -17.57
CA ALA A 544 -52.93 14.28 -16.38
C ALA A 544 -53.55 14.85 -15.10
N VAL A 545 -54.27 15.97 -15.17
CA VAL A 545 -54.91 16.59 -14.00
C VAL A 545 -56.12 15.78 -13.56
N ALA A 546 -56.97 15.37 -14.50
CA ALA A 546 -58.09 14.47 -14.24
C ALA A 546 -57.60 13.09 -13.76
N ALA A 547 -56.53 12.57 -14.36
CA ALA A 547 -55.89 11.31 -13.95
C ALA A 547 -55.36 11.38 -12.51
N ALA A 548 -54.67 12.46 -12.13
CA ALA A 548 -54.21 12.67 -10.76
C ALA A 548 -55.38 12.69 -9.75
N GLY A 549 -56.50 13.33 -10.11
CA GLY A 549 -57.71 13.33 -9.29
C GLY A 549 -58.32 11.94 -9.06
N GLN A 550 -58.26 11.07 -10.08
CA GLN A 550 -58.77 9.69 -10.01
C GLN A 550 -57.82 8.70 -9.33
N LEU A 551 -56.51 8.98 -9.38
CA LEU A 551 -55.49 8.07 -8.88
C LEU A 551 -55.67 7.74 -7.40
N ARG A 552 -56.08 8.71 -6.57
CA ARG A 552 -56.32 8.49 -5.14
C ARG A 552 -57.29 7.33 -4.88
N SER A 553 -58.42 7.29 -5.59
CA SER A 553 -59.40 6.23 -5.40
C SER A 553 -58.90 4.89 -5.93
N GLY A 554 -58.20 4.89 -7.08
CA GLY A 554 -57.66 3.65 -7.64
C GLY A 554 -56.48 3.08 -6.85
N ALA A 555 -55.60 3.92 -6.30
CA ALA A 555 -54.51 3.48 -5.43
C ALA A 555 -55.04 2.73 -4.20
N LYS A 556 -56.13 3.22 -3.60
CA LYS A 556 -56.78 2.55 -2.46
C LYS A 556 -57.49 1.24 -2.81
N GLN A 557 -57.76 0.99 -4.09
CA GLN A 557 -58.37 -0.26 -4.54
C GLN A 557 -57.35 -1.40 -4.62
N LEU A 558 -56.05 -1.09 -4.61
CA LEU A 558 -54.97 -2.07 -4.62
C LEU A 558 -54.66 -2.51 -3.19
N ASP A 559 -55.32 -3.56 -2.71
CA ASP A 559 -55.08 -4.16 -1.38
C ASP A 559 -54.01 -5.25 -1.46
N TYR A 560 -52.75 -4.83 -1.34
CA TYR A 560 -51.59 -5.73 -1.38
C TYR A 560 -51.59 -6.73 -0.21
N HIS A 561 -52.05 -6.34 0.98
CA HIS A 561 -52.09 -7.23 2.15
C HIS A 561 -53.05 -8.40 1.97
N GLN A 562 -54.20 -8.18 1.33
CA GLN A 562 -55.13 -9.27 1.01
C GLN A 562 -54.70 -10.10 -0.19
N ALA A 563 -53.94 -9.52 -1.12
CA ALA A 563 -53.46 -10.22 -2.32
C ALA A 563 -52.25 -11.13 -2.04
N VAL A 564 -51.40 -10.81 -1.06
CA VAL A 564 -50.15 -11.53 -0.77
C VAL A 564 -50.36 -12.58 0.33
N GLY A 565 -50.59 -13.83 -0.07
CA GLY A 565 -50.66 -14.97 0.85
C GLY A 565 -49.29 -15.44 1.37
N PRO A 566 -49.25 -16.31 2.39
CA PRO A 566 -48.01 -16.79 3.02
C PRO A 566 -47.10 -17.61 2.08
N ARG A 567 -47.66 -18.13 0.98
CA ARG A 567 -46.92 -18.86 -0.07
C ARG A 567 -46.47 -17.96 -1.22
N CYS A 568 -46.98 -16.73 -1.27
CA CYS A 568 -46.70 -15.81 -2.37
C CYS A 568 -45.22 -15.43 -2.37
N ARG A 569 -44.59 -15.61 -3.53
CA ARG A 569 -43.20 -15.24 -3.81
C ARG A 569 -43.11 -14.08 -4.79
N ARG A 570 -44.09 -13.95 -5.69
CA ARG A 570 -44.09 -12.92 -6.72
C ARG A 570 -45.44 -12.23 -6.83
N VAL A 571 -45.41 -10.90 -6.88
CA VAL A 571 -46.59 -10.06 -7.04
C VAL A 571 -46.44 -9.31 -8.34
N TRP A 572 -47.38 -9.51 -9.27
CA TRP A 572 -47.41 -8.80 -10.54
C TRP A 572 -48.51 -7.75 -10.54
N LEU A 573 -48.19 -6.50 -10.86
CA LEU A 573 -49.22 -5.53 -11.28
C LEU A 573 -49.35 -5.54 -12.80
N VAL A 574 -50.56 -5.72 -13.30
CA VAL A 574 -50.87 -5.61 -14.73
C VAL A 574 -51.51 -4.25 -15.00
N THR A 575 -50.79 -3.37 -15.70
CA THR A 575 -51.30 -2.07 -16.17
C THR A 575 -51.64 -2.12 -17.66
N MET A 576 -52.30 -1.07 -18.16
CA MET A 576 -52.75 -1.00 -19.55
C MET A 576 -52.29 0.32 -20.16
N CYS A 577 -51.48 0.26 -21.22
CA CYS A 577 -50.85 1.42 -21.83
C CYS A 577 -50.21 2.36 -20.80
N GLY A 578 -49.66 1.83 -19.70
CA GLY A 578 -48.97 2.60 -18.67
C GLY A 578 -47.53 2.94 -19.04
N GLU A 579 -46.97 2.29 -20.05
CA GLU A 579 -45.58 2.49 -20.48
C GLU A 579 -45.49 2.77 -21.98
N GLN A 580 -44.56 3.64 -22.36
CA GLN A 580 -44.27 3.94 -23.76
C GLN A 580 -42.96 3.26 -24.16
N VAL A 581 -43.05 2.18 -24.96
CA VAL A 581 -41.90 1.35 -25.32
C VAL A 581 -40.97 2.00 -26.35
N ASP A 582 -41.51 2.85 -27.22
CA ASP A 582 -40.74 3.65 -28.16
C ASP A 582 -41.48 4.95 -28.54
N ALA A 583 -40.84 5.81 -29.33
CA ALA A 583 -41.40 7.11 -29.72
C ALA A 583 -42.59 7.02 -30.70
N ARG A 584 -42.85 5.85 -31.31
CA ARG A 584 -43.98 5.62 -32.24
C ARG A 584 -45.18 5.02 -31.52
N ALA A 585 -44.97 4.38 -30.38
CA ALA A 585 -46.03 3.84 -29.54
C ALA A 585 -46.95 4.96 -29.01
N PRO A 586 -48.24 4.65 -28.77
CA PRO A 586 -49.18 5.59 -28.14
C PRO A 586 -48.63 6.14 -26.82
N LEU A 587 -48.99 7.39 -26.51
CA LEU A 587 -48.63 8.01 -25.25
C LEU A 587 -49.18 7.21 -24.07
N ALA A 588 -48.36 7.05 -23.04
CA ALA A 588 -48.73 6.35 -21.83
C ALA A 588 -49.91 7.06 -21.11
N LEU A 589 -50.75 6.26 -20.46
CA LEU A 589 -51.85 6.75 -19.62
C LEU A 589 -51.27 7.20 -18.27
N PRO A 590 -51.42 8.49 -17.88
CA PRO A 590 -50.73 9.05 -16.71
C PRO A 590 -51.01 8.30 -15.41
N ALA A 591 -52.24 7.89 -15.16
CA ALA A 591 -52.61 7.16 -13.94
C ALA A 591 -52.03 5.73 -13.94
N GLN A 592 -51.96 5.05 -15.08
CA GLN A 592 -51.40 3.69 -15.17
C GLN A 592 -49.90 3.71 -14.92
N ALA A 593 -49.19 4.67 -15.53
CA ALA A 593 -47.76 4.89 -15.28
C ALA A 593 -47.49 5.18 -13.78
N ALA A 594 -48.34 5.99 -13.16
CA ALA A 594 -48.25 6.31 -11.74
C ALA A 594 -48.49 5.09 -10.83
N LEU A 595 -49.46 4.23 -11.17
CA LEU A 595 -49.71 2.98 -10.44
C LEU A 595 -48.55 1.99 -10.55
N ALA A 596 -47.91 1.88 -11.71
CA ALA A 596 -46.71 1.06 -11.89
C ALA A 596 -45.56 1.53 -10.99
N ALA A 597 -45.30 2.84 -10.95
CA ALA A 597 -44.27 3.42 -10.09
C ALA A 597 -44.59 3.28 -8.58
N MET A 598 -45.87 3.41 -8.22
CA MET A 598 -46.35 3.15 -6.88
C MET A 598 -46.10 1.68 -6.50
N HIS A 599 -46.49 0.74 -7.36
CA HIS A 599 -46.33 -0.69 -7.14
C HIS A 599 -44.88 -1.09 -6.86
N ARG A 600 -43.93 -0.59 -7.65
CA ARG A 600 -42.49 -0.79 -7.40
C ARG A 600 -42.09 -0.31 -6.00
N SER A 601 -42.57 0.86 -5.60
CA SER A 601 -42.24 1.44 -4.29
C SER A 601 -42.86 0.65 -3.13
N VAL A 602 -44.08 0.15 -3.31
CA VAL A 602 -44.75 -0.72 -2.33
C VAL A 602 -43.99 -2.03 -2.13
N GLY A 603 -43.36 -2.57 -3.18
CA GLY A 603 -42.57 -3.81 -3.08
C GLY A 603 -41.50 -3.78 -1.99
N PHE A 604 -40.90 -2.62 -1.72
CA PHE A 604 -39.93 -2.44 -0.64
C PHE A 604 -40.52 -2.63 0.77
N GLU A 605 -41.84 -2.58 0.91
CA GLU A 605 -42.56 -2.84 2.15
C GLU A 605 -42.81 -4.35 2.38
N PHE A 606 -42.55 -5.18 1.35
CA PHE A 606 -42.77 -6.64 1.32
C PHE A 606 -41.46 -7.37 0.96
N PRO A 607 -40.44 -7.38 1.85
CA PRO A 607 -39.09 -7.86 1.52
C PRO A 607 -38.99 -9.35 1.20
N ASP A 608 -40.03 -10.13 1.52
CA ASP A 608 -40.08 -11.57 1.25
C ASP A 608 -40.65 -11.92 -0.14
N GLN A 609 -41.12 -10.91 -0.89
CA GLN A 609 -41.75 -11.04 -2.20
C GLN A 609 -41.03 -10.21 -3.27
N THR A 610 -40.97 -10.72 -4.49
CA THR A 610 -40.56 -9.96 -5.66
C THR A 610 -41.76 -9.26 -6.28
N PHE A 611 -41.68 -7.95 -6.44
CA PHE A 611 -42.70 -7.15 -7.10
C PHE A 611 -42.31 -6.90 -8.55
N ALA A 612 -43.21 -7.21 -9.47
CA ALA A 612 -42.99 -7.16 -10.91
C ALA A 612 -44.19 -6.49 -11.61
N HIS A 613 -43.97 -5.94 -12.79
CA HIS A 613 -44.94 -5.14 -13.50
C HIS A 613 -45.01 -5.56 -14.97
N LEU A 614 -46.24 -5.76 -15.44
CA LEU A 614 -46.56 -6.13 -16.81
C LEU A 614 -47.51 -5.09 -17.41
N ASP A 615 -47.07 -4.38 -18.45
CA ASP A 615 -47.93 -3.44 -19.17
C ASP A 615 -48.46 -4.03 -20.49
N VAL A 616 -49.78 -4.03 -20.67
CA VAL A 616 -50.46 -4.64 -21.83
C VAL A 616 -51.06 -3.58 -22.76
N PRO A 617 -51.38 -3.89 -24.05
CA PRO A 617 -51.80 -2.87 -25.02
C PRO A 617 -53.23 -2.34 -24.79
N GLY A 618 -53.98 -2.89 -23.84
CA GLY A 618 -55.33 -2.43 -23.50
C GLY A 618 -56.12 -3.42 -22.65
N ARG A 619 -57.38 -3.08 -22.34
CA ARG A 619 -58.32 -3.97 -21.61
C ARG A 619 -58.79 -5.18 -22.40
N GLU A 620 -58.78 -5.07 -23.73
CA GLU A 620 -59.19 -6.13 -24.63
C GLU A 620 -57.94 -6.71 -25.28
N ILE A 621 -57.60 -7.91 -24.83
CA ILE A 621 -56.50 -8.69 -25.39
C ILE A 621 -57.04 -9.98 -26.00
N ASP A 622 -56.39 -10.43 -27.07
CA ASP A 622 -56.70 -11.72 -27.69
C ASP A 622 -56.07 -12.89 -26.89
N GLU A 623 -56.37 -14.11 -27.32
CA GLU A 623 -55.89 -15.33 -26.65
C GLU A 623 -54.36 -15.46 -26.72
N ALA A 624 -53.76 -15.09 -27.85
CA ALA A 624 -52.30 -15.12 -28.02
C ALA A 624 -51.59 -14.16 -27.07
N THR A 625 -52.12 -12.94 -26.91
CA THR A 625 -51.60 -11.94 -25.99
C THR A 625 -51.76 -12.40 -24.55
N ALA A 626 -52.94 -12.91 -24.18
CA ALA A 626 -53.17 -13.43 -22.84
C ALA A 626 -52.23 -14.60 -22.51
N ARG A 627 -51.97 -15.49 -23.47
CA ARG A 627 -51.00 -16.57 -23.32
C ARG A 627 -49.59 -16.05 -23.10
N ARG A 628 -49.15 -15.09 -23.92
CA ARG A 628 -47.85 -14.46 -23.79
C ARG A 628 -47.68 -13.75 -22.45
N CYS A 629 -48.74 -13.12 -21.94
CA CYS A 629 -48.74 -12.56 -20.59
C CYS A 629 -48.42 -13.64 -19.55
N ILE A 630 -49.05 -14.82 -19.61
CA ILE A 630 -48.75 -15.91 -18.67
C ILE A 630 -47.31 -16.41 -18.79
N ASP A 631 -46.79 -16.55 -20.01
CA ASP A 631 -45.39 -16.93 -20.22
C ASP A 631 -44.44 -15.93 -19.54
N VAL A 632 -44.71 -14.62 -19.66
CA VAL A 632 -43.94 -13.55 -19.00
C VAL A 632 -44.07 -13.60 -17.47
N LEU A 633 -45.28 -13.87 -16.94
CA LEU A 633 -45.50 -13.92 -15.49
C LEU A 633 -44.69 -15.02 -14.80
N LEU A 634 -44.32 -16.06 -15.53
CA LEU A 634 -43.51 -17.19 -15.07
C LEU A 634 -41.99 -16.97 -15.23
N ASP A 635 -41.59 -15.92 -15.94
CA ASP A 635 -40.19 -15.59 -16.20
C ASP A 635 -39.59 -14.76 -15.05
N ASP A 636 -38.27 -14.57 -15.08
CA ASP A 636 -37.52 -13.87 -14.03
C ASP A 636 -37.52 -12.34 -14.19
N HIS A 637 -37.98 -11.81 -15.33
CA HIS A 637 -38.05 -10.37 -15.59
C HIS A 637 -39.07 -9.62 -14.71
N THR A 638 -38.73 -8.43 -14.25
CA THR A 638 -39.56 -7.65 -13.31
C THR A 638 -40.32 -6.49 -13.94
N GLU A 639 -39.91 -6.01 -15.12
CA GLU A 639 -40.52 -4.85 -15.79
C GLU A 639 -40.67 -5.13 -17.27
N VAL A 640 -41.87 -5.54 -17.67
CA VAL A 640 -42.14 -6.08 -19.01
C VAL A 640 -43.34 -5.37 -19.63
N ALA A 641 -43.28 -5.13 -20.93
CA ALA A 641 -44.38 -4.63 -21.72
C ALA A 641 -44.67 -5.58 -22.88
N VAL A 642 -45.94 -5.91 -23.13
CA VAL A 642 -46.35 -6.70 -24.29
C VAL A 642 -47.06 -5.77 -25.27
N ARG A 643 -46.67 -5.81 -26.55
CA ARG A 643 -47.29 -5.03 -27.63
C ARG A 643 -47.58 -5.92 -28.83
N ALA A 644 -48.63 -5.58 -29.56
CA ALA A 644 -48.88 -6.16 -30.88
C ALA A 644 -47.89 -5.54 -31.88
N HIS A 645 -47.46 -6.32 -32.87
CA HIS A 645 -46.65 -5.81 -33.98
C HIS A 645 -47.38 -4.70 -34.74
N ASP A 646 -46.63 -3.72 -35.24
CA ASP A 646 -47.13 -2.69 -36.17
C ASP A 646 -47.73 -3.30 -37.46
N SER A 647 -47.30 -4.50 -37.86
CA SER A 647 -47.83 -5.24 -39.01
C SER A 647 -49.18 -5.93 -38.76
N GLY A 648 -49.72 -5.85 -37.54
CA GLY A 648 -50.97 -6.47 -37.13
C GLY A 648 -50.93 -8.00 -36.98
N THR A 649 -49.76 -8.62 -37.15
CA THR A 649 -49.55 -10.07 -36.99
C THR A 649 -48.25 -10.34 -36.22
N GLY A 650 -48.37 -10.66 -34.93
CA GLY A 650 -47.22 -10.92 -34.04
C GLY A 650 -47.31 -10.18 -32.71
N LEU A 651 -46.57 -10.66 -31.70
CA LEU A 651 -46.49 -10.08 -30.36
C LEU A 651 -45.03 -9.91 -29.97
N ASP A 652 -44.69 -8.70 -29.57
CA ASP A 652 -43.40 -8.36 -29.01
C ASP A 652 -43.51 -8.21 -27.51
N SER A 653 -42.51 -8.73 -26.80
CA SER A 653 -42.32 -8.46 -25.37
C SER A 653 -41.07 -7.62 -25.21
N PHE A 654 -41.13 -6.61 -24.38
CA PHE A 654 -40.04 -5.70 -24.11
C PHE A 654 -39.69 -5.74 -22.64
N VAL A 655 -38.41 -5.75 -22.31
CA VAL A 655 -37.92 -5.60 -20.94
C VAL A 655 -37.34 -4.19 -20.76
N ARG A 656 -37.61 -3.56 -19.61
CA ARG A 656 -37.05 -2.25 -19.30
C ARG A 656 -35.61 -2.38 -18.83
N THR A 657 -34.69 -1.68 -19.50
CA THR A 657 -33.28 -1.56 -19.14
C THR A 657 -32.89 -0.09 -18.98
N LEU A 658 -31.80 0.15 -18.27
CA LEU A 658 -31.17 1.46 -18.12
C LEU A 658 -29.80 1.41 -18.80
N ARG A 659 -29.58 2.29 -19.77
CA ARG A 659 -28.31 2.34 -20.51
C ARG A 659 -27.57 3.61 -20.18
N GLN A 660 -26.34 3.46 -19.71
CA GLN A 660 -25.45 4.60 -19.55
C GLN A 660 -25.14 5.21 -20.93
N SER A 661 -25.21 6.54 -21.01
CA SER A 661 -24.84 7.29 -22.20
C SER A 661 -23.32 7.38 -22.29
N ALA A 662 -22.79 7.13 -23.50
CA ALA A 662 -21.41 7.43 -23.84
C ALA A 662 -21.25 8.87 -24.38
N GLU A 663 -22.35 9.63 -24.50
CA GLU A 663 -22.29 11.00 -24.99
C GLU A 663 -21.59 11.91 -23.98
N SER A 664 -20.63 12.69 -24.48
CA SER A 664 -19.95 13.73 -23.70
C SER A 664 -20.97 14.71 -23.08
N ALA A 665 -20.58 15.33 -21.96
CA ALA A 665 -21.32 16.47 -21.44
C ALA A 665 -21.43 17.54 -22.55
N PRO A 666 -22.61 18.14 -22.76
CA PRO A 666 -22.78 19.13 -23.81
C PRO A 666 -22.07 20.42 -23.40
N GLU A 667 -21.53 21.15 -24.38
CA GLU A 667 -20.83 22.42 -24.15
C GLU A 667 -21.83 23.53 -23.82
N GLY A 668 -22.09 23.73 -22.52
CA GLY A 668 -22.80 24.89 -21.99
C GLY A 668 -24.30 24.97 -22.31
N VAL A 669 -24.95 25.96 -21.70
CA VAL A 669 -26.36 26.29 -21.97
C VAL A 669 -26.39 27.35 -23.07
N ASP A 670 -27.22 27.15 -24.10
CA ASP A 670 -27.41 28.13 -25.17
C ASP A 670 -27.83 29.49 -24.58
N ALA A 671 -27.11 30.56 -24.93
CA ALA A 671 -27.39 31.92 -24.49
C ALA A 671 -28.83 32.35 -24.83
N ALA A 672 -29.39 31.86 -25.94
CA ALA A 672 -30.78 32.13 -26.31
C ALA A 672 -31.79 31.52 -25.31
N ALA A 673 -31.46 30.38 -24.70
CA ALA A 673 -32.31 29.75 -23.69
C ALA A 673 -32.34 30.54 -22.37
N LEU A 674 -31.30 31.34 -22.08
CA LEU A 674 -31.18 32.13 -20.85
C LEU A 674 -31.73 33.56 -20.96
N ASP A 675 -32.46 33.89 -22.03
CA ASP A 675 -33.02 35.24 -22.21
C ASP A 675 -34.09 35.58 -21.15
N HIS A 676 -35.07 34.71 -20.96
CA HIS A 676 -36.09 34.80 -19.92
C HIS A 676 -36.35 33.43 -19.30
N VAL A 677 -35.74 33.19 -18.14
CA VAL A 677 -35.86 31.94 -17.39
C VAL A 677 -36.99 32.06 -16.38
N VAL A 678 -37.94 31.14 -16.39
CA VAL A 678 -39.03 31.07 -15.42
C VAL A 678 -38.89 29.79 -14.61
N ILE A 679 -38.88 29.91 -13.29
CA ILE A 679 -38.61 28.79 -12.38
C ILE A 679 -39.79 28.64 -11.42
N THR A 680 -40.52 27.52 -11.51
CA THR A 680 -41.56 27.17 -10.54
C THR A 680 -40.93 26.49 -9.32
N GLY A 681 -41.49 26.71 -8.13
CA GLY A 681 -40.81 26.31 -6.89
C GLY A 681 -39.53 27.13 -6.67
N GLY A 682 -39.49 28.36 -7.19
CA GLY A 682 -38.29 29.20 -7.28
C GLY A 682 -37.62 29.53 -5.96
N ASN A 683 -38.37 29.54 -4.85
CA ASN A 683 -37.83 29.78 -3.50
C ASN A 683 -37.36 28.49 -2.81
N GLY A 684 -37.65 27.32 -3.39
CA GLY A 684 -37.18 26.05 -2.87
C GLY A 684 -35.68 25.91 -3.09
N THR A 685 -35.05 25.00 -2.33
CA THR A 685 -33.59 24.75 -2.41
C THR A 685 -33.12 24.48 -3.84
N ILE A 686 -33.88 23.69 -4.62
CA ILE A 686 -33.54 23.39 -6.02
C ILE A 686 -33.76 24.61 -6.92
N GLY A 687 -34.90 25.30 -6.77
CA GLY A 687 -35.23 26.48 -7.58
C GLY A 687 -34.21 27.61 -7.46
N LEU A 688 -33.77 27.93 -6.24
CA LEU A 688 -32.75 28.96 -6.00
C LEU A 688 -31.40 28.57 -6.59
N ARG A 689 -31.03 27.28 -6.58
CA ARG A 689 -29.79 26.79 -7.19
C ARG A 689 -29.81 26.95 -8.71
N TYR A 690 -30.91 26.59 -9.37
CA TYR A 690 -31.10 26.87 -10.79
C TYR A 690 -31.04 28.37 -11.09
N ALA A 691 -31.71 29.19 -10.27
CA ALA A 691 -31.72 30.64 -10.45
C ALA A 691 -30.30 31.21 -10.40
N ARG A 692 -29.52 30.82 -9.39
CA ARG A 692 -28.13 31.22 -9.22
C ARG A 692 -27.30 30.79 -10.42
N HIS A 693 -27.40 29.52 -10.82
CA HIS A 693 -26.66 29.00 -11.96
C HIS A 693 -26.99 29.78 -13.24
N CYS A 694 -28.26 30.04 -13.53
CA CYS A 694 -28.67 30.82 -14.68
C CYS A 694 -28.13 32.26 -14.65
N VAL A 695 -28.17 32.94 -13.48
CA VAL A 695 -27.62 34.30 -13.33
C VAL A 695 -26.10 34.32 -13.56
N GLU A 696 -25.37 33.37 -12.96
CA GLU A 696 -23.92 33.24 -13.12
C GLU A 696 -23.52 32.95 -14.58
N HIS A 697 -24.40 32.31 -15.35
CA HIS A 697 -24.19 31.97 -16.77
C HIS A 697 -24.84 32.98 -17.74
N GLY A 698 -25.20 34.17 -17.26
CA GLY A 698 -25.58 35.30 -18.12
C GLY A 698 -27.07 35.40 -18.44
N ALA A 699 -27.96 34.84 -17.61
CA ALA A 699 -29.39 35.04 -17.80
C ALA A 699 -29.78 36.52 -17.75
N ARG A 700 -30.57 36.98 -18.73
CA ARG A 700 -31.00 38.38 -18.79
C ARG A 700 -32.12 38.67 -17.81
N ARG A 701 -33.10 37.77 -17.72
CA ARG A 701 -34.22 37.85 -16.78
C ARG A 701 -34.51 36.48 -16.16
N VAL A 702 -34.72 36.45 -14.85
CA VAL A 702 -35.15 35.26 -14.10
C VAL A 702 -36.40 35.58 -13.29
N THR A 703 -37.48 34.84 -13.50
CA THR A 703 -38.73 34.95 -12.73
C THR A 703 -38.91 33.72 -11.83
N LEU A 704 -38.91 33.91 -10.52
CA LEU A 704 -39.08 32.89 -9.50
C LEU A 704 -40.54 32.86 -9.03
N LEU A 705 -41.23 31.75 -9.27
CA LEU A 705 -42.62 31.55 -8.86
C LEU A 705 -42.69 30.61 -7.65
N SER A 706 -43.28 31.08 -6.56
CA SER A 706 -43.57 30.30 -5.36
C SER A 706 -44.70 30.94 -4.57
N ARG A 707 -45.38 30.16 -3.71
CA ARG A 707 -46.45 30.68 -2.82
C ARG A 707 -45.95 31.73 -1.83
N ASN A 708 -44.70 31.59 -1.40
CA ASN A 708 -44.06 32.50 -0.45
C ASN A 708 -43.22 33.53 -1.24
N SER A 709 -43.00 34.72 -0.66
CA SER A 709 -42.02 35.67 -1.19
C SER A 709 -40.59 35.25 -0.85
N VAL A 710 -39.61 35.58 -1.71
CA VAL A 710 -38.18 35.43 -1.41
C VAL A 710 -37.71 36.63 -0.56
N ASP A 711 -36.79 36.39 0.36
CA ASP A 711 -36.13 37.46 1.12
C ASP A 711 -35.31 38.37 0.20
N ARG A 712 -35.39 39.69 0.40
CA ARG A 712 -34.68 40.68 -0.41
C ARG A 712 -33.16 40.48 -0.34
N ASP A 713 -32.63 40.11 0.82
CA ASP A 713 -31.20 39.82 0.99
C ASP A 713 -30.76 38.59 0.19
N GLU A 714 -31.66 37.62 -0.04
CA GLU A 714 -31.38 36.45 -0.88
C GLU A 714 -31.39 36.82 -2.38
N LEU A 715 -32.32 37.67 -2.81
CA LEU A 715 -32.35 38.24 -4.16
C LEU A 715 -31.11 39.09 -4.47
N ASP A 716 -30.69 39.92 -3.53
CA ASP A 716 -29.50 40.77 -3.67
C ASP A 716 -28.23 39.92 -3.75
N ARG A 717 -28.15 38.82 -2.97
CA ARG A 717 -27.07 37.84 -3.07
C ARG A 717 -27.07 37.10 -4.41
N LEU A 718 -28.24 36.75 -4.94
CA LEU A 718 -28.36 36.06 -6.23
C LEU A 718 -27.82 36.90 -7.39
N THR A 719 -27.99 38.22 -7.31
CA THR A 719 -27.63 39.17 -8.38
C THR A 719 -26.28 39.86 -8.17
N ALA A 720 -25.61 39.64 -7.03
CA ALA A 720 -24.36 40.30 -6.68
C ALA A 720 -23.25 40.02 -7.72
N GLY A 721 -22.88 41.05 -8.50
CA GLY A 721 -21.85 40.96 -9.53
C GLY A 721 -22.36 40.59 -10.93
N TYR A 722 -23.67 40.45 -11.12
CA TYR A 722 -24.29 40.04 -12.39
C TYR A 722 -25.35 41.04 -12.88
N PRO A 723 -25.49 41.25 -14.20
CA PRO A 723 -26.45 42.21 -14.77
C PRO A 723 -27.89 41.67 -14.88
N ALA A 724 -28.18 40.49 -14.32
CA ALA A 724 -29.47 39.80 -14.45
C ALA A 724 -30.61 40.51 -13.69
N GLN A 725 -31.79 40.58 -14.31
CA GLN A 725 -33.02 41.04 -13.64
C GLN A 725 -33.74 39.86 -12.99
N VAL A 726 -33.82 39.84 -11.66
CA VAL A 726 -34.50 38.75 -10.93
C VAL A 726 -35.78 39.27 -10.29
N HIS A 727 -36.90 38.63 -10.64
CA HIS A 727 -38.22 38.89 -10.06
C HIS A 727 -38.69 37.67 -9.30
N ALA A 728 -39.33 37.87 -8.14
CA ALA A 728 -39.86 36.76 -7.33
C ALA A 728 -41.31 37.05 -6.86
N PRO A 729 -42.27 37.17 -7.77
CA PRO A 729 -43.67 37.40 -7.39
C PRO A 729 -44.24 36.16 -6.67
N ALA A 730 -44.99 36.40 -5.58
CA ALA A 730 -45.71 35.34 -4.90
C ALA A 730 -46.85 34.84 -5.81
N CYS A 731 -46.82 33.56 -6.17
CA CYS A 731 -47.76 32.94 -7.08
C CYS A 731 -47.95 31.47 -6.72
N ASP A 732 -49.20 31.05 -6.45
CA ASP A 732 -49.56 29.64 -6.43
C ASP A 732 -49.88 29.19 -7.86
N ILE A 733 -48.99 28.41 -8.47
CA ILE A 733 -49.17 27.90 -9.84
C ILE A 733 -50.36 26.95 -10.00
N THR A 734 -50.97 26.52 -8.88
CA THR A 734 -52.19 25.71 -8.88
C THR A 734 -53.47 26.56 -8.87
N ASP A 735 -53.36 27.88 -8.77
CA ASP A 735 -54.44 28.85 -8.94
C ASP A 735 -54.34 29.50 -10.32
N ALA A 736 -55.33 29.25 -11.18
CA ALA A 736 -55.31 29.70 -12.57
C ALA A 736 -55.42 31.22 -12.70
N ASP A 737 -56.17 31.87 -11.81
CA ASP A 737 -56.40 33.32 -11.85
C ASP A 737 -55.14 34.05 -11.36
N ALA A 738 -54.55 33.57 -10.26
CA ALA A 738 -53.30 34.12 -9.74
C ALA A 738 -52.15 33.96 -10.74
N LEU A 739 -52.04 32.79 -11.38
CA LEU A 739 -51.02 32.53 -12.39
C LEU A 739 -51.20 33.41 -13.63
N SER A 740 -52.43 33.59 -14.12
CA SER A 740 -52.72 34.44 -15.27
C SER A 740 -52.41 35.91 -14.98
N ALA A 741 -52.71 36.40 -13.78
CA ALA A 741 -52.39 37.76 -13.35
C ALA A 741 -50.87 38.01 -13.32
N VAL A 742 -50.11 37.08 -12.72
CA VAL A 742 -48.64 37.18 -12.65
C VAL A 742 -48.00 37.03 -14.04
N ALA A 743 -48.53 36.13 -14.90
CA ALA A 743 -48.07 36.01 -16.28
C ALA A 743 -48.29 37.33 -17.06
N GLY A 744 -49.44 37.99 -16.89
CA GLY A 744 -49.73 39.27 -17.54
C GLY A 744 -48.76 40.39 -17.17
N GLU A 745 -48.19 40.37 -15.96
CA GLU A 745 -47.24 41.37 -15.49
C GLU A 745 -45.77 41.02 -15.83
N TYR A 746 -45.39 39.75 -15.68
CA TYR A 746 -43.97 39.34 -15.72
C TYR A 746 -43.56 38.53 -16.96
N ALA A 747 -44.49 37.98 -17.76
CA ALA A 747 -44.13 37.08 -18.86
C ALA A 747 -43.40 37.77 -20.02
N GLY A 748 -43.70 39.04 -20.30
CA GLY A 748 -43.14 39.77 -21.44
C GLY A 748 -43.40 39.06 -22.77
N ASP A 749 -42.34 38.85 -23.57
CA ASP A 749 -42.39 38.11 -24.85
C ASP A 749 -42.48 36.58 -24.68
N GLY A 750 -42.62 36.10 -23.45
CA GLY A 750 -42.67 34.69 -23.07
C GLY A 750 -41.35 34.15 -22.51
N ALA A 751 -41.42 32.98 -21.90
CA ALA A 751 -40.24 32.29 -21.38
C ALA A 751 -39.42 31.66 -22.52
N SER A 752 -38.10 31.80 -22.48
CA SER A 752 -37.17 31.02 -23.31
C SER A 752 -36.78 29.70 -22.65
N LEU A 753 -36.85 29.64 -21.32
CA LEU A 753 -36.61 28.43 -20.53
C LEU A 753 -37.58 28.39 -19.35
N LEU A 754 -38.39 27.32 -19.27
CA LEU A 754 -39.24 27.01 -18.12
C LEU A 754 -38.61 25.85 -17.33
N ILE A 755 -38.22 26.10 -16.09
CA ILE A 755 -37.70 25.08 -15.17
C ILE A 755 -38.78 24.78 -14.13
N HIS A 756 -39.35 23.59 -14.19
CA HIS A 756 -40.37 23.16 -13.26
C HIS A 756 -39.76 22.38 -12.10
N ALA A 757 -39.45 23.08 -11.00
CA ALA A 757 -38.93 22.52 -9.76
C ALA A 757 -39.99 22.49 -8.63
N ALA A 758 -41.23 22.87 -8.91
CA ALA A 758 -42.31 22.84 -7.94
C ALA A 758 -42.72 21.40 -7.58
N GLY A 759 -42.70 21.08 -6.30
CA GLY A 759 -43.18 19.81 -5.78
C GLY A 759 -42.89 19.66 -4.29
N ALA A 760 -43.67 18.79 -3.64
CA ALA A 760 -43.41 18.33 -2.28
C ALA A 760 -43.14 16.82 -2.32
N ALA A 761 -42.25 16.35 -1.46
CA ALA A 761 -42.09 14.92 -1.22
C ALA A 761 -42.68 14.55 0.14
N ARG A 762 -43.32 13.40 0.18
CA ARG A 762 -43.77 12.76 1.41
C ARG A 762 -43.32 11.30 1.34
N PHE A 763 -42.43 10.93 2.24
CA PHE A 763 -41.93 9.56 2.37
C PHE A 763 -42.67 8.87 3.51
N ALA A 764 -43.53 7.92 3.17
CA ALA A 764 -44.30 7.13 4.12
C ALA A 764 -44.73 5.80 3.48
N PRO A 765 -44.86 4.72 4.26
CA PRO A 765 -45.47 3.48 3.80
C PRO A 765 -46.84 3.71 3.18
N HIS A 766 -47.21 2.88 2.20
CA HIS A 766 -48.40 3.11 1.38
C HIS A 766 -49.71 3.14 2.19
N ASP A 767 -49.79 2.35 3.26
CA ASP A 767 -50.95 2.26 4.15
C ASP A 767 -51.14 3.50 5.04
N GLN A 768 -50.08 4.30 5.21
CA GLN A 768 -50.07 5.53 6.01
C GLN A 768 -50.36 6.79 5.20
N LEU A 769 -50.41 6.71 3.85
CA LEU A 769 -50.68 7.86 3.00
C LEU A 769 -52.17 8.24 3.00
N GLY A 770 -52.49 9.37 3.63
CA GLY A 770 -53.83 9.94 3.72
C GLY A 770 -54.31 10.63 2.44
N GLY A 771 -55.61 10.92 2.36
CA GLY A 771 -56.22 11.50 1.15
C GLY A 771 -55.76 12.93 0.81
N LEU A 772 -55.36 13.72 1.80
CA LEU A 772 -54.78 15.06 1.61
C LEU A 772 -53.34 14.96 1.12
N GLU A 773 -52.53 14.08 1.73
CA GLU A 773 -51.14 13.84 1.32
C GLU A 773 -51.04 13.33 -0.12
N TRP A 774 -51.98 12.47 -0.54
CA TRP A 774 -52.10 12.05 -1.94
C TRP A 774 -52.39 13.21 -2.89
N ALA A 775 -53.25 14.17 -2.53
CA ALA A 775 -53.51 15.31 -3.40
C ALA A 775 -52.30 16.25 -3.48
N ASP A 776 -51.62 16.46 -2.36
CA ASP A 776 -50.50 17.40 -2.24
C ASP A 776 -49.29 17.01 -3.10
N VAL A 777 -48.97 15.70 -3.22
CA VAL A 777 -47.82 15.25 -4.02
C VAL A 777 -47.99 15.42 -5.52
N PHE A 778 -49.24 15.51 -6.03
CA PHE A 778 -49.54 15.78 -7.45
C PHE A 778 -49.85 17.25 -7.71
N SER A 779 -50.30 18.00 -6.69
CA SER A 779 -50.82 19.36 -6.81
C SER A 779 -49.88 20.31 -7.56
N ALA A 780 -48.78 20.73 -6.95
CA ALA A 780 -47.86 21.65 -7.63
C ALA A 780 -47.06 20.96 -8.75
N LYS A 781 -46.74 19.67 -8.59
CA LYS A 781 -45.85 18.94 -9.50
C LYS A 781 -46.50 18.61 -10.84
N VAL A 782 -47.76 18.17 -10.87
CA VAL A 782 -48.47 17.81 -12.10
C VAL A 782 -49.48 18.89 -12.48
N THR A 783 -50.42 19.22 -11.59
CA THR A 783 -51.46 20.22 -11.90
C THR A 783 -50.87 21.60 -12.13
N GLY A 784 -49.90 21.99 -11.32
CA GLY A 784 -49.18 23.26 -11.49
C GLY A 784 -48.41 23.35 -12.81
N LEU A 785 -47.80 22.26 -13.27
CA LEU A 785 -47.10 22.24 -14.58
C LEU A 785 -48.08 22.44 -15.74
N VAL A 786 -49.16 21.68 -15.77
CA VAL A 786 -50.15 21.74 -16.86
C VAL A 786 -50.72 23.17 -16.97
N ARG A 787 -51.08 23.76 -15.82
CA ARG A 787 -51.55 25.16 -15.77
C ARG A 787 -50.48 26.15 -16.20
N MET A 788 -49.22 25.91 -15.82
CA MET A 788 -48.09 26.73 -16.26
C MET A 788 -47.94 26.74 -17.77
N THR A 789 -48.03 25.57 -18.42
CA THR A 789 -47.91 25.46 -19.88
C THR A 789 -49.13 26.01 -20.62
N ASP A 790 -50.30 26.05 -19.99
CA ASP A 790 -51.52 26.62 -20.56
C ASP A 790 -51.56 28.15 -20.43
N ALA A 791 -51.12 28.70 -19.29
CA ALA A 791 -51.30 30.11 -18.95
C ALA A 791 -50.07 30.99 -19.18
N TRP A 792 -48.85 30.45 -19.06
CA TRP A 792 -47.63 31.24 -19.22
C TRP A 792 -47.15 31.26 -20.68
N PRO A 793 -47.01 32.44 -21.32
CA PRO A 793 -46.52 32.52 -22.69
C PRO A 793 -45.14 31.88 -22.86
N LEU A 794 -45.01 30.97 -23.82
CA LEU A 794 -43.74 30.34 -24.20
C LEU A 794 -43.30 30.86 -25.57
N ARG A 795 -42.01 31.13 -25.73
CA ARG A 795 -41.45 31.46 -27.04
C ARG A 795 -41.47 30.24 -27.98
N PRO A 796 -41.43 30.42 -29.31
CA PRO A 796 -41.38 29.30 -30.25
C PRO A 796 -40.15 28.38 -30.07
N ASP A 797 -39.04 28.95 -29.60
CA ASP A 797 -37.78 28.27 -29.29
C ASP A 797 -37.67 27.84 -27.81
N ALA A 798 -38.75 27.98 -27.03
CA ALA A 798 -38.72 27.74 -25.60
C ALA A 798 -38.41 26.28 -25.23
N ARG A 799 -37.58 26.12 -24.20
CA ARG A 799 -37.26 24.82 -23.60
C ARG A 799 -38.00 24.67 -22.28
N ILE A 800 -38.49 23.46 -22.00
CA ILE A 800 -39.14 23.10 -20.75
C ILE A 800 -38.33 21.97 -20.09
N LEU A 801 -37.84 22.21 -18.88
CA LEU A 801 -37.13 21.23 -18.07
C LEU A 801 -37.99 20.87 -16.85
N LEU A 802 -38.31 19.59 -16.69
CA LEU A 802 -39.06 19.09 -15.54
C LEU A 802 -38.13 18.38 -14.56
N CYS A 803 -38.22 18.70 -13.27
CA CYS A 803 -37.47 18.02 -12.22
C CYS A 803 -38.23 16.79 -11.70
N SER A 804 -37.97 15.65 -12.35
CA SER A 804 -38.44 14.32 -11.94
C SER A 804 -37.40 13.59 -11.07
N SER A 805 -37.62 12.32 -10.75
CA SER A 805 -36.74 11.52 -9.90
C SER A 805 -36.58 10.09 -10.41
N VAL A 806 -35.39 9.52 -10.23
CA VAL A 806 -35.13 8.08 -10.45
C VAL A 806 -36.07 7.17 -9.64
N SER A 807 -36.65 7.67 -8.54
CA SER A 807 -37.68 6.94 -7.79
C SER A 807 -38.92 6.61 -8.63
N GLY A 808 -39.26 7.40 -9.66
CA GLY A 808 -40.36 7.06 -10.57
C GLY A 808 -40.07 5.82 -11.43
N VAL A 809 -38.79 5.48 -11.60
CA VAL A 809 -38.33 4.39 -12.48
C VAL A 809 -38.13 3.08 -11.72
N TRP A 810 -37.54 3.11 -10.53
CA TRP A 810 -37.28 1.89 -9.75
C TRP A 810 -37.86 1.88 -8.33
N GLY A 811 -38.45 2.98 -7.86
CA GLY A 811 -39.09 3.07 -6.55
C GLY A 811 -38.14 3.33 -5.38
N GLY A 812 -38.64 3.08 -4.18
CA GLY A 812 -37.90 3.15 -2.93
C GLY A 812 -38.84 2.98 -1.73
N TYR A 813 -38.29 2.61 -0.57
CA TYR A 813 -39.08 2.38 0.63
C TYR A 813 -39.83 3.64 1.07
N GLY A 814 -41.16 3.56 1.11
CA GLY A 814 -42.03 4.69 1.44
C GLY A 814 -42.13 5.76 0.35
N HIS A 815 -41.67 5.48 -0.88
CA HIS A 815 -41.71 6.44 -1.99
C HIS A 815 -43.02 6.39 -2.78
N ALA A 816 -44.04 5.61 -2.37
CA ALA A 816 -45.23 5.32 -3.18
C ALA A 816 -45.86 6.54 -3.88
N GLY A 817 -46.26 7.57 -3.13
CA GLY A 817 -46.83 8.80 -3.69
C GLY A 817 -45.82 9.64 -4.48
N TYR A 818 -44.57 9.70 -4.03
CA TYR A 818 -43.49 10.44 -4.68
C TYR A 818 -43.10 9.83 -6.04
N ALA A 819 -42.90 8.52 -6.10
CA ALA A 819 -42.63 7.78 -7.33
C ALA A 819 -43.78 7.92 -8.33
N ALA A 820 -45.02 7.80 -7.85
CA ALA A 820 -46.22 7.96 -8.67
C ALA A 820 -46.31 9.35 -9.32
N SER A 821 -46.08 10.43 -8.56
CA SER A 821 -46.14 11.79 -9.10
C SER A 821 -44.99 12.11 -10.07
N ASN A 822 -43.78 11.60 -9.82
CA ASN A 822 -42.65 11.74 -10.74
C ASN A 822 -42.87 10.94 -12.04
N ARG A 823 -43.41 9.72 -11.98
CA ARG A 823 -43.69 8.94 -13.19
C ARG A 823 -44.82 9.55 -14.02
N MET A 824 -45.83 10.13 -13.34
CA MET A 824 -46.86 10.92 -14.02
C MET A 824 -46.28 12.17 -14.69
N LEU A 825 -45.33 12.86 -14.04
CA LEU A 825 -44.62 14.01 -14.60
C LEU A 825 -43.85 13.64 -15.88
N ASP A 826 -43.18 12.48 -15.90
CA ASP A 826 -42.51 11.96 -17.10
C ASP A 826 -43.49 11.76 -18.26
N THR A 827 -44.70 11.28 -17.95
CA THR A 827 -45.76 11.09 -18.94
C THR A 827 -46.24 12.43 -19.50
N VAL A 828 -46.39 13.45 -18.65
CA VAL A 828 -46.72 14.82 -19.09
C VAL A 828 -45.62 15.39 -20.00
N ALA A 829 -44.35 15.12 -19.73
CA ALA A 829 -43.25 15.53 -20.62
C ALA A 829 -43.43 14.95 -22.03
N ALA A 830 -43.77 13.66 -22.12
CA ALA A 830 -44.06 13.00 -23.40
C ALA A 830 -45.30 13.61 -24.09
N GLN A 831 -46.35 13.97 -23.36
CA GLN A 831 -47.53 14.66 -23.89
C GLN A 831 -47.19 16.05 -24.45
N LEU A 832 -46.39 16.83 -23.73
CA LEU A 832 -45.94 18.15 -24.20
C LEU A 832 -45.10 18.03 -25.47
N ARG A 833 -44.20 17.04 -25.56
CA ARG A 833 -43.47 16.72 -26.79
C ARG A 833 -44.40 16.30 -27.93
N GLY A 834 -45.41 15.49 -27.65
CA GLY A 834 -46.44 15.12 -28.63
C GLY A 834 -47.22 16.31 -29.17
N ASN A 835 -47.35 17.37 -28.39
CA ASN A 835 -47.96 18.65 -28.78
C ASN A 835 -46.97 19.64 -29.44
N GLY A 836 -45.73 19.20 -29.73
CA GLY A 836 -44.72 20.00 -30.43
C GLY A 836 -43.87 20.91 -29.53
N LEU A 837 -43.98 20.81 -28.20
CA LEU A 837 -43.13 21.57 -27.27
C LEU A 837 -41.81 20.86 -27.00
N ASN A 838 -40.74 21.63 -26.82
CA ASN A 838 -39.43 21.10 -26.46
C ASN A 838 -39.35 20.86 -24.94
N CYS A 839 -39.80 19.68 -24.50
CA CYS A 839 -39.86 19.30 -23.09
C CYS A 839 -38.96 18.09 -22.76
N MET A 840 -38.19 18.22 -21.69
CA MET A 840 -37.33 17.17 -21.14
C MET A 840 -37.65 16.95 -19.66
N SER A 841 -37.95 15.72 -19.29
CA SER A 841 -38.04 15.30 -17.89
C SER A 841 -36.69 14.75 -17.44
N VAL A 842 -36.02 15.45 -16.52
CA VAL A 842 -34.77 14.97 -15.94
C VAL A 842 -35.07 14.21 -14.66
N ARG A 843 -34.69 12.93 -14.63
CA ARG A 843 -34.92 12.02 -13.51
C ARG A 843 -33.71 12.06 -12.59
N TRP A 844 -33.79 12.89 -11.57
CA TRP A 844 -32.66 13.15 -10.68
C TRP A 844 -32.44 12.02 -9.66
N GLY A 845 -31.16 11.69 -9.46
CA GLY A 845 -30.66 11.00 -8.28
C GLY A 845 -30.67 11.92 -7.04
N LEU A 846 -29.94 11.52 -6.00
CA LEU A 846 -29.87 12.28 -4.74
C LEU A 846 -29.05 13.56 -4.91
N TRP A 847 -29.52 14.69 -4.37
CA TRP A 847 -28.80 15.98 -4.38
C TRP A 847 -28.26 16.30 -2.98
N GLN A 848 -27.06 16.87 -2.89
CA GLN A 848 -26.53 17.38 -1.63
C GLN A 848 -27.36 18.56 -1.10
N GLY A 849 -27.57 18.58 0.21
CA GLY A 849 -28.28 19.68 0.88
C GLY A 849 -29.75 19.83 0.47
N THR A 850 -30.36 18.81 -0.15
CA THR A 850 -31.79 18.84 -0.48
C THR A 850 -32.65 18.86 0.79
N THR A 851 -33.68 19.70 0.79
CA THR A 851 -34.69 19.77 1.86
C THR A 851 -35.91 18.89 1.57
N ILE A 852 -35.90 18.20 0.43
CA ILE A 852 -37.01 17.33 -0.03
C ILE A 852 -37.09 16.06 0.82
N ALA A 853 -35.95 15.58 1.34
CA ALA A 853 -35.86 14.39 2.18
C ALA A 853 -35.27 14.75 3.56
N GLY A 854 -35.76 14.12 4.63
CA GLY A 854 -35.17 14.24 5.95
C GLY A 854 -33.83 13.50 6.05
N ALA A 855 -33.03 13.79 7.08
CA ALA A 855 -31.70 13.16 7.25
C ALA A 855 -31.76 11.63 7.25
N ASP A 856 -32.77 11.04 7.90
CA ASP A 856 -32.95 9.58 7.95
C ASP A 856 -33.31 8.98 6.58
N ASP A 857 -34.08 9.71 5.78
CA ASP A 857 -34.45 9.30 4.41
C ASP A 857 -33.23 9.40 3.49
N VAL A 858 -32.43 10.48 3.60
CA VAL A 858 -31.15 10.62 2.88
C VAL A 858 -30.24 9.44 3.22
N ALA A 859 -30.06 9.11 4.49
CA ALA A 859 -29.24 7.97 4.91
C ALA A 859 -29.81 6.62 4.41
N ARG A 860 -31.13 6.48 4.24
CA ARG A 860 -31.73 5.28 3.62
C ARG A 860 -31.47 5.23 2.11
N ILE A 861 -31.60 6.35 1.42
CA ILE A 861 -31.33 6.46 -0.01
C ILE A 861 -29.85 6.19 -0.29
N GLU A 862 -28.94 6.76 0.49
CA GLU A 862 -27.50 6.51 0.36
C GLU A 862 -27.12 5.05 0.64
N ARG A 863 -27.91 4.37 1.48
CA ARG A 863 -27.74 2.92 1.71
C ARG A 863 -27.99 2.08 0.46
N SER A 864 -28.86 2.52 -0.45
CA SER A 864 -29.12 1.85 -1.74
C SER A 864 -27.94 1.89 -2.71
N GLY A 865 -26.92 2.72 -2.46
CA GLY A 865 -25.79 2.94 -3.36
C GLY A 865 -25.85 4.27 -4.12
N LEU A 866 -26.97 5.00 -4.08
CA LEU A 866 -27.02 6.39 -4.56
C LEU A 866 -26.09 7.29 -3.75
N ILE A 867 -25.42 8.21 -4.42
CA ILE A 867 -24.51 9.19 -3.82
C ILE A 867 -25.09 10.58 -4.05
N ALA A 868 -25.05 11.41 -3.00
CA ALA A 868 -25.51 12.79 -3.10
C ALA A 868 -24.64 13.59 -4.07
N MET A 869 -25.24 14.03 -5.17
CA MET A 869 -24.61 14.80 -6.24
C MET A 869 -24.36 16.24 -5.84
N ASP A 870 -23.26 16.80 -6.33
CA ASP A 870 -23.04 18.24 -6.32
C ASP A 870 -24.14 18.95 -7.15
N PRO A 871 -24.91 19.89 -6.56
CA PRO A 871 -26.00 20.56 -7.26
C PRO A 871 -25.57 21.32 -8.50
N ASP A 872 -24.40 21.97 -8.49
CA ASP A 872 -23.99 22.83 -9.59
C ASP A 872 -23.59 21.98 -10.81
N ALA A 873 -22.82 20.90 -10.59
CA ALA A 873 -22.51 19.92 -11.63
C ALA A 873 -23.76 19.21 -12.17
N ALA A 874 -24.71 18.88 -11.29
CA ALA A 874 -25.99 18.29 -11.69
C ALA A 874 -26.77 19.26 -12.60
N ILE A 875 -26.93 20.53 -12.21
CA ILE A 875 -27.63 21.56 -12.98
C ILE A 875 -26.99 21.75 -14.36
N THR A 876 -25.67 21.91 -14.42
CA THR A 876 -24.96 22.05 -15.71
C THR A 876 -25.26 20.88 -16.64
N THR A 877 -25.22 19.66 -16.10
CA THR A 877 -25.50 18.45 -16.88
C THR A 877 -26.95 18.39 -17.34
N GLY A 878 -27.90 18.77 -16.46
CA GLY A 878 -29.34 18.74 -16.75
C GLY A 878 -29.81 19.82 -17.71
N LEU A 879 -29.19 21.00 -17.73
CA LEU A 879 -29.53 22.08 -18.66
C LEU A 879 -28.99 21.84 -20.08
N GLY A 880 -28.13 20.84 -20.25
CA GLY A 880 -27.61 20.40 -21.53
C GLY A 880 -28.70 20.03 -22.55
N CYS A 881 -28.50 20.37 -23.83
CA CYS A 881 -29.38 19.93 -24.91
C CYS A 881 -29.21 18.42 -25.13
N ARG A 882 -30.27 17.65 -24.88
CA ARG A 882 -30.29 16.17 -24.97
C ARG A 882 -31.56 15.68 -25.62
N GLN A 883 -31.48 14.54 -26.30
CA GLN A 883 -32.66 13.84 -26.81
C GLN A 883 -33.22 12.90 -25.75
N GLY A 884 -34.54 12.90 -25.57
CA GLY A 884 -35.23 12.07 -24.59
C GLY A 884 -35.11 12.56 -23.14
N ASP A 885 -35.47 11.68 -22.20
CA ASP A 885 -35.55 11.98 -20.76
C ASP A 885 -34.38 11.31 -20.02
N PRO A 886 -33.35 12.07 -19.58
CA PRO A 886 -32.17 11.48 -18.94
C PRO A 886 -32.43 11.16 -17.45
N LEU A 887 -31.79 10.10 -16.98
CA LEU A 887 -31.52 9.84 -15.57
C LEU A 887 -30.14 10.40 -15.26
N ILE A 888 -30.05 11.33 -14.30
CA ILE A 888 -28.77 11.92 -13.88
C ILE A 888 -28.57 11.60 -12.40
N LEU A 889 -27.57 10.77 -12.11
CA LEU A 889 -27.28 10.27 -10.78
C LEU A 889 -25.77 10.12 -10.54
N ALA A 890 -25.36 10.13 -9.29
CA ALA A 890 -24.10 9.54 -8.84
C ALA A 890 -24.44 8.28 -8.04
N ALA A 891 -23.72 7.19 -8.24
CA ALA A 891 -23.98 5.94 -7.54
C ALA A 891 -22.76 5.03 -7.48
N ASP A 892 -22.61 4.36 -6.36
CA ASP A 892 -21.86 3.11 -6.25
C ASP A 892 -22.70 1.98 -6.88
N PHE A 893 -22.33 1.59 -8.11
CA PHE A 893 -23.07 0.60 -8.89
C PHE A 893 -23.01 -0.81 -8.31
N ASP A 894 -21.98 -1.14 -7.51
CA ASP A 894 -21.92 -2.42 -6.82
C ASP A 894 -22.92 -2.47 -5.67
N ARG A 895 -22.99 -1.41 -4.87
CA ARG A 895 -24.02 -1.29 -3.83
C ARG A 895 -25.42 -1.22 -4.42
N LEU A 896 -25.58 -0.55 -5.56
CA LEU A 896 -26.85 -0.48 -6.28
C LEU A 896 -27.27 -1.86 -6.82
N ARG A 897 -26.32 -2.65 -7.33
CA ARG A 897 -26.55 -4.05 -7.73
C ARG A 897 -27.01 -4.90 -6.55
N VAL A 898 -26.31 -4.83 -5.41
CA VAL A 898 -26.71 -5.54 -4.18
C VAL A 898 -28.11 -5.11 -3.74
N PHE A 899 -28.43 -3.82 -3.83
CA PHE A 899 -29.74 -3.29 -3.52
C PHE A 899 -30.83 -3.92 -4.39
N PHE A 900 -30.67 -3.97 -5.72
CA PHE A 900 -31.64 -4.62 -6.62
C PHE A 900 -31.76 -6.12 -6.37
N GLU A 901 -30.63 -6.82 -6.22
CA GLU A 901 -30.60 -8.26 -5.96
C GLU A 901 -31.30 -8.61 -4.64
N SER A 902 -31.19 -7.76 -3.62
CA SER A 902 -31.89 -7.94 -2.34
C SER A 902 -33.42 -7.90 -2.45
N GLN A 903 -33.95 -7.30 -3.52
CA GLN A 903 -35.37 -7.23 -3.82
C GLN A 903 -35.83 -8.34 -4.80
N GLY A 904 -34.94 -9.28 -5.11
CA GLY A 904 -35.20 -10.34 -6.10
C GLY A 904 -35.32 -9.81 -7.52
N ALA A 905 -34.72 -8.65 -7.83
CA ALA A 905 -34.67 -8.07 -9.16
C ALA A 905 -33.23 -8.03 -9.68
N ALA A 906 -33.04 -8.30 -10.97
CA ALA A 906 -31.75 -8.07 -11.61
C ALA A 906 -31.46 -6.56 -11.69
N MET A 907 -30.17 -6.21 -11.64
CA MET A 907 -29.72 -4.82 -11.77
C MET A 907 -30.06 -4.29 -13.18
N PRO A 908 -30.85 -3.21 -13.31
CA PRO A 908 -31.38 -2.80 -14.61
C PRO A 908 -30.37 -2.03 -15.48
N PHE A 909 -29.18 -1.65 -14.95
CA PHE A 909 -28.15 -1.01 -15.76
C PHE A 909 -27.32 -2.03 -16.55
N THR A 910 -27.22 -1.80 -17.86
CA THR A 910 -26.28 -2.53 -18.73
C THR A 910 -25.08 -1.64 -19.04
N SER A 911 -23.86 -2.07 -18.71
CA SER A 911 -22.64 -1.33 -19.03
C SER A 911 -22.33 -1.39 -20.54
N THR A 912 -21.87 -0.29 -21.12
CA THR A 912 -21.41 -0.19 -22.52
C THR A 912 -20.01 -0.77 -22.77
N THR A 913 -19.28 -1.20 -21.74
CA THR A 913 -17.87 -1.67 -21.85
C THR A 913 -17.68 -3.19 -21.91
N THR A 914 -18.68 -3.96 -22.33
CA THR A 914 -18.51 -5.40 -22.60
C THR A 914 -18.86 -5.72 -24.05
N ALA A 915 -18.04 -5.21 -24.97
CA ALA A 915 -17.88 -5.80 -26.28
C ALA A 915 -16.40 -6.23 -26.39
N GLU A 916 -16.20 -7.54 -26.52
CA GLU A 916 -14.95 -8.23 -26.88
C GLU A 916 -13.83 -8.23 -25.82
N SER A 917 -14.02 -9.09 -24.80
CA SER A 917 -12.91 -9.85 -24.23
C SER A 917 -13.37 -11.29 -24.02
N ASP A 918 -13.29 -12.08 -25.09
CA ASP A 918 -13.17 -13.53 -24.99
C ASP A 918 -11.86 -13.80 -24.23
N ASP A 919 -11.95 -13.88 -22.91
CA ASP A 919 -10.93 -14.56 -22.11
C ASP A 919 -11.59 -15.73 -21.40
N ASP A 920 -11.24 -16.89 -21.93
CA ASP A 920 -11.72 -18.22 -21.64
C ASP A 920 -11.22 -18.63 -20.25
N SER A 921 -11.85 -18.08 -19.19
CA SER A 921 -11.66 -18.61 -17.84
C SER A 921 -12.67 -19.73 -17.61
N ALA A 922 -12.19 -20.95 -17.83
CA ALA A 922 -12.88 -22.18 -17.52
C ALA A 922 -13.34 -22.18 -16.05
N ALA A 923 -14.58 -21.77 -15.82
CA ALA A 923 -15.28 -21.96 -14.56
C ALA A 923 -15.53 -23.46 -14.38
N ASP A 924 -14.91 -23.98 -13.33
CA ASP A 924 -14.99 -25.33 -12.79
C ASP A 924 -16.44 -25.85 -12.83
N SER A 925 -16.72 -26.70 -13.82
CA SER A 925 -17.99 -27.41 -14.00
C SER A 925 -18.04 -28.56 -13.00
N ARG A 926 -18.23 -28.22 -11.72
CA ARG A 926 -18.66 -29.18 -10.71
C ARG A 926 -20.11 -28.88 -10.34
N SER A 927 -20.97 -29.86 -10.60
CA SER A 927 -22.39 -29.86 -10.26
C SER A 927 -22.64 -29.35 -8.82
N PRO A 928 -23.65 -28.50 -8.57
CA PRO A 928 -23.85 -27.81 -7.28
C PRO A 928 -24.14 -28.71 -6.07
N ASP A 929 -24.37 -30.00 -6.26
CA ASP A 929 -25.08 -30.86 -5.31
C ASP A 929 -24.20 -31.59 -4.28
N GLN A 930 -22.89 -31.29 -4.19
CA GLN A 930 -21.96 -32.06 -3.32
C GLN A 930 -20.91 -31.24 -2.55
N ARG A 931 -21.07 -29.90 -2.40
CA ARG A 931 -20.16 -29.17 -1.49
C ARG A 931 -20.48 -29.48 -0.02
N PRO A 932 -19.49 -29.78 0.83
CA PRO A 932 -19.71 -29.89 2.26
C PRO A 932 -20.32 -28.60 2.82
N ILE A 933 -21.38 -28.69 3.63
CA ILE A 933 -22.07 -27.53 4.25
C ILE A 933 -21.06 -26.61 4.98
N SER A 934 -19.99 -27.19 5.54
CA SER A 934 -18.91 -26.43 6.18
C SER A 934 -18.16 -25.51 5.23
N GLU A 935 -17.93 -25.90 3.98
CA GLU A 935 -17.29 -25.06 2.97
C GLU A 935 -18.24 -23.97 2.47
N LEU A 936 -19.52 -24.30 2.31
CA LEU A 936 -20.55 -23.33 1.94
C LEU A 936 -20.72 -22.25 3.00
N VAL A 937 -20.91 -22.63 4.27
CA VAL A 937 -21.08 -21.67 5.38
C VAL A 937 -19.83 -20.79 5.51
N ARG A 938 -18.65 -21.36 5.37
CA ARG A 938 -17.38 -20.63 5.41
C ARG A 938 -17.22 -19.63 4.27
N ALA A 939 -17.65 -20.01 3.06
CA ALA A 939 -17.64 -19.11 1.90
C ALA A 939 -18.66 -17.97 2.06
N GLU A 940 -19.87 -18.27 2.53
CA GLU A 940 -20.90 -17.25 2.72
C GLU A 940 -20.59 -16.29 3.89
N ILE A 941 -19.94 -16.77 4.97
CA ILE A 941 -19.41 -15.89 6.02
C ILE A 941 -18.31 -14.99 5.46
N ALA A 942 -17.34 -15.53 4.72
CA ALA A 942 -16.29 -14.70 4.13
C ALA A 942 -16.86 -13.62 3.19
N ALA A 943 -17.86 -13.99 2.38
CA ALA A 943 -18.52 -13.09 1.44
C ALA A 943 -19.36 -12.01 2.15
N ALA A 944 -20.16 -12.39 3.15
CA ALA A 944 -20.98 -11.43 3.89
C ALA A 944 -20.10 -10.43 4.67
N PHE A 945 -18.98 -10.88 5.22
CA PHE A 945 -18.12 -10.06 6.10
C PHE A 945 -16.94 -9.40 5.38
N SER A 946 -16.85 -9.52 4.05
CA SER A 946 -15.76 -8.95 3.22
C SER A 946 -14.36 -9.36 3.70
N LEU A 947 -14.20 -10.63 4.09
CA LEU A 947 -12.92 -11.20 4.52
C LEU A 947 -12.12 -11.69 3.31
N ASP A 948 -10.79 -11.73 3.42
CA ASP A 948 -9.82 -12.10 2.36
C ASP A 948 -9.94 -13.56 1.83
N GLY A 949 -11.02 -14.26 2.19
CA GLY A 949 -11.41 -15.55 1.62
C GLY A 949 -11.89 -16.55 2.67
N PRO A 950 -12.45 -17.70 2.24
CA PRO A 950 -13.01 -18.71 3.13
C PRO A 950 -11.99 -19.27 4.14
N ALA A 951 -10.71 -19.34 3.78
CA ALA A 951 -9.65 -19.87 4.65
C ALA A 951 -9.37 -19.00 5.89
N ALA A 952 -9.70 -17.70 5.83
CA ALA A 952 -9.48 -16.75 6.92
C ALA A 952 -10.56 -16.80 8.03
N VAL A 953 -11.68 -17.50 7.79
CA VAL A 953 -12.80 -17.57 8.73
C VAL A 953 -12.53 -18.56 9.86
N ASP A 954 -12.47 -18.14 11.11
CA ASP A 954 -12.49 -19.08 12.24
C ASP A 954 -13.94 -19.45 12.59
N LEU A 955 -14.31 -20.72 12.40
CA LEU A 955 -15.67 -21.21 12.65
C LEU A 955 -15.98 -21.37 14.14
N ASN A 956 -15.00 -21.27 15.03
CA ASN A 956 -15.20 -21.37 16.48
C ASN A 956 -15.42 -20.02 17.16
N VAL A 957 -15.27 -18.91 16.42
CA VAL A 957 -15.54 -17.56 16.92
C VAL A 957 -17.02 -17.23 16.72
N ALA A 958 -17.61 -16.50 17.68
CA ALA A 958 -18.98 -16.03 17.56
C ALA A 958 -19.11 -15.05 16.40
N LEU A 959 -20.16 -15.15 15.60
CA LEU A 959 -20.36 -14.30 14.42
C LEU A 959 -20.36 -12.80 14.79
N VAL A 960 -20.87 -12.45 15.96
CA VAL A 960 -20.85 -11.06 16.48
C VAL A 960 -19.43 -10.54 16.73
N ASP A 961 -18.51 -11.40 17.14
CA ASP A 961 -17.10 -11.04 17.36
C ASP A 961 -16.32 -10.94 16.03
N LEU A 962 -16.85 -11.55 14.96
CA LEU A 962 -16.41 -11.34 13.58
C LEU A 962 -17.00 -10.05 12.97
N GLY A 963 -17.82 -9.31 13.71
CA GLY A 963 -18.43 -8.05 13.28
C GLY A 963 -19.87 -8.18 12.79
N ALA A 964 -20.59 -9.26 13.12
CA ALA A 964 -21.97 -9.43 12.69
C ALA A 964 -22.87 -8.37 13.32
N ASP A 965 -23.39 -7.46 12.51
CA ASP A 965 -24.48 -6.58 12.88
C ASP A 965 -25.82 -7.11 12.34
N SER A 966 -26.92 -6.42 12.69
CA SER A 966 -28.26 -6.82 12.29
C SER A 966 -28.46 -6.94 10.78
N MET A 967 -27.67 -6.25 9.95
CA MET A 967 -27.77 -6.31 8.49
C MET A 967 -26.93 -7.44 7.91
N LEU A 968 -25.70 -7.63 8.39
CA LEU A 968 -24.83 -8.74 8.00
C LEU A 968 -25.43 -10.09 8.39
N ALA A 969 -26.11 -10.16 9.54
CA ALA A 969 -26.85 -11.34 9.95
C ALA A 969 -28.03 -11.67 9.02
N LEU A 970 -28.71 -10.65 8.48
CA LEU A 970 -29.79 -10.84 7.51
C LEU A 970 -29.24 -11.25 6.14
N ASP A 971 -28.17 -10.61 5.67
CA ASP A 971 -27.51 -10.99 4.41
C ASP A 971 -26.97 -12.42 4.46
N LEU A 972 -26.27 -12.79 5.55
CA LEU A 972 -25.81 -14.15 5.76
C LEU A 972 -26.98 -15.15 5.84
N ARG A 973 -28.08 -14.81 6.51
CA ARG A 973 -29.29 -15.65 6.55
C ARG A 973 -29.84 -15.89 5.15
N ASP A 974 -29.96 -14.84 4.35
CA ASP A 974 -30.60 -14.91 3.04
C ASP A 974 -29.69 -15.63 2.02
N ARG A 975 -28.37 -15.43 2.11
CA ARG A 975 -27.37 -16.23 1.40
C ARG A 975 -27.45 -17.71 1.73
N LEU A 976 -27.46 -18.07 3.02
CA LEU A 976 -27.54 -19.47 3.45
C LEU A 976 -28.87 -20.11 3.06
N ARG A 977 -29.97 -19.37 3.16
CA ARG A 977 -31.29 -19.84 2.74
C ARG A 977 -31.37 -20.09 1.23
N ARG A 978 -30.75 -19.24 0.40
CA ARG A 978 -30.69 -19.45 -1.05
C ARG A 978 -30.02 -20.77 -1.42
N TRP A 979 -28.94 -21.13 -0.74
CA TRP A 979 -28.16 -22.33 -1.08
C TRP A 979 -28.62 -23.59 -0.37
N THR A 980 -29.12 -23.48 0.86
CA THR A 980 -29.50 -24.64 1.68
C THR A 980 -31.00 -24.89 1.74
N GLY A 981 -31.84 -23.94 1.30
CA GLY A 981 -33.28 -23.96 1.51
C GLY A 981 -33.72 -23.73 2.96
N GLN A 982 -32.79 -23.77 3.92
CA GLN A 982 -33.04 -23.68 5.36
C GLN A 982 -32.71 -22.28 5.86
N SER A 983 -33.54 -21.76 6.78
CA SER A 983 -33.36 -20.43 7.36
C SER A 983 -33.02 -20.50 8.83
N VAL A 984 -32.04 -19.70 9.27
CA VAL A 984 -31.71 -19.54 10.69
C VAL A 984 -32.21 -18.17 11.16
N PRO A 985 -32.98 -18.09 12.26
CA PRO A 985 -33.51 -16.82 12.73
C PRO A 985 -32.40 -15.79 12.99
N ALA A 986 -32.59 -14.55 12.53
CA ALA A 986 -31.61 -13.47 12.68
C ALA A 986 -31.23 -13.21 14.14
N ALA A 987 -32.18 -13.32 15.07
CA ALA A 987 -31.92 -13.22 16.51
C ALA A 987 -30.94 -14.27 17.03
N ARG A 988 -30.84 -15.43 16.37
CA ARG A 988 -29.90 -16.50 16.69
C ARG A 988 -28.52 -16.22 16.10
N LEU A 989 -28.46 -15.67 14.88
CA LEU A 989 -27.22 -15.21 14.23
C LEU A 989 -26.56 -14.07 15.02
N LEU A 990 -27.39 -13.18 15.58
CA LEU A 990 -26.98 -12.09 16.47
C LEU A 990 -26.81 -12.52 17.93
N GLY A 991 -27.20 -13.75 18.27
CA GLY A 991 -27.19 -14.29 19.64
C GLY A 991 -25.86 -14.90 20.06
N GLY A 992 -24.75 -14.56 19.39
CA GLY A 992 -23.42 -15.09 19.69
C GLY A 992 -23.14 -16.49 19.13
N ILE A 993 -23.92 -16.96 18.15
CA ILE A 993 -23.69 -18.27 17.52
C ILE A 993 -22.35 -18.31 16.79
N THR A 994 -21.67 -19.45 16.82
CA THR A 994 -20.44 -19.72 16.07
C THR A 994 -20.72 -20.30 14.68
N GLY A 995 -19.76 -20.21 13.76
CA GLY A 995 -19.86 -20.86 12.44
C GLY A 995 -20.03 -22.38 12.52
N ALA A 996 -19.41 -23.03 13.51
CA ALA A 996 -19.54 -24.47 13.75
C ALA A 996 -20.96 -24.87 14.22
N GLU A 997 -21.58 -24.08 15.10
CA GLU A 997 -22.96 -24.29 15.53
C GLU A 997 -23.96 -24.03 14.39
N LEU A 998 -23.70 -23.03 13.56
CA LEU A 998 -24.49 -22.74 12.37
C LEU A 998 -24.48 -23.91 11.37
N ILE A 999 -23.30 -24.51 11.14
CA ILE A 999 -23.15 -25.72 10.33
C ILE A 999 -23.95 -26.88 10.92
N ALA A 1000 -23.87 -27.12 12.22
CA ALA A 1000 -24.58 -28.20 12.89
C ALA A 1000 -26.11 -28.06 12.77
N ILE A 1001 -26.64 -26.83 12.88
CA ILE A 1001 -28.07 -26.54 12.69
C ILE A 1001 -28.52 -26.86 11.27
N LEU A 1002 -27.77 -26.39 10.27
CA LEU A 1002 -28.10 -26.62 8.86
C LEU A 1002 -27.99 -28.10 8.49
N GLN A 1003 -26.97 -28.82 8.99
CA GLN A 1003 -26.81 -30.25 8.81
C GLN A 1003 -27.96 -31.06 9.42
N SER A 1004 -28.42 -30.68 10.62
CA SER A 1004 -29.55 -31.31 11.29
C SER A 1004 -30.86 -31.10 10.52
N ALA A 1005 -31.11 -29.87 10.05
CA ALA A 1005 -32.30 -29.53 9.27
C ALA A 1005 -32.35 -30.28 7.92
N LEU A 1006 -31.22 -30.37 7.21
CA LEU A 1006 -31.10 -31.11 5.95
C LEU A 1006 -31.22 -32.63 6.12
N SER A 1007 -30.91 -33.17 7.31
CA SER A 1007 -31.07 -34.60 7.61
C SER A 1007 -32.50 -34.99 7.96
N ALA A 1008 -33.32 -34.03 8.44
CA ALA A 1008 -34.72 -34.26 8.81
C ALA A 1008 -35.68 -34.35 7.60
N ASP A 1009 -35.29 -33.82 6.43
CA ASP A 1009 -36.07 -33.86 5.18
C ASP A 1009 -35.85 -35.12 4.33
N ARG A 1010 -35.02 -36.08 4.77
CA ARG A 1010 -34.90 -37.40 4.12
C ARG A 1010 -35.91 -38.38 4.71
N PRO A 1011 -36.87 -38.93 3.92
CA PRO A 1011 -37.78 -39.96 4.42
C PRO A 1011 -36.98 -41.21 4.81
N ALA A 1012 -37.25 -41.74 6.01
CA ALA A 1012 -36.62 -42.95 6.51
C ALA A 1012 -36.89 -44.13 5.55
N ALA A 1013 -35.82 -44.69 4.98
CA ALA A 1013 -35.90 -45.88 4.15
C ALA A 1013 -36.45 -47.05 4.98
N SER A 1014 -37.51 -47.68 4.49
CA SER A 1014 -38.11 -48.89 5.08
C SER A 1014 -37.13 -50.08 4.94
N PRO A 1015 -37.08 -51.02 5.92
CA PRO A 1015 -36.12 -52.11 5.88
C PRO A 1015 -36.64 -53.24 4.97
N GLU A 1016 -35.85 -53.64 3.99
CA GLU A 1016 -36.12 -54.83 3.16
C GLU A 1016 -35.64 -56.13 3.82
N PRO A 1017 -36.30 -57.28 3.53
CA PRO A 1017 -36.15 -58.54 4.25
C PRO A 1017 -35.15 -59.50 3.58
N THR A 1018 -34.56 -60.41 4.36
CA THR A 1018 -34.08 -61.78 4.05
C THR A 1018 -32.97 -62.15 5.05
N ALA A 1019 -32.74 -63.36 5.54
CA ALA A 1019 -33.42 -64.65 5.54
C ALA A 1019 -32.81 -65.45 6.71
N GLU A 1020 -33.61 -66.23 7.45
CA GLU A 1020 -33.07 -67.24 8.37
C GLU A 1020 -32.45 -68.42 7.57
N PRO A 1021 -31.46 -69.13 8.16
CA PRO A 1021 -31.84 -70.33 8.90
C PRO A 1021 -30.98 -70.63 10.14
N GLY A 1022 -31.63 -71.16 11.19
CA GLY A 1022 -31.01 -72.18 12.05
C GLY A 1022 -30.77 -71.82 13.51
N SER A 1023 -31.86 -71.79 14.30
CA SER A 1023 -32.01 -72.38 15.64
C SER A 1023 -30.76 -72.97 16.31
N THR A 1024 -30.39 -72.46 17.49
CA THR A 1024 -30.65 -73.14 18.78
C THR A 1024 -30.39 -72.24 20.00
N ALA A 1025 -31.46 -72.03 20.78
CA ALA A 1025 -31.55 -71.97 22.24
C ALA A 1025 -30.58 -71.06 23.07
N ASN A 1026 -31.13 -69.93 23.53
CA ASN A 1026 -30.97 -69.41 24.90
C ASN A 1026 -31.73 -70.38 25.87
N PRO A 1027 -31.46 -70.52 27.20
CA PRO A 1027 -31.06 -69.41 28.05
C PRO A 1027 -30.21 -69.71 29.31
N GLU A 1028 -29.90 -68.61 30.00
CA GLU A 1028 -29.71 -68.49 31.45
C GLU A 1028 -28.33 -68.67 32.11
N ARG A 1029 -27.92 -67.55 32.72
CA ARG A 1029 -27.41 -67.41 34.11
C ARG A 1029 -26.36 -68.42 34.59
N ARG A 1030 -25.14 -67.91 34.77
CA ARG A 1030 -24.37 -67.92 36.03
C ARG A 1030 -23.08 -67.14 35.79
N GLU A 1031 -22.95 -65.90 36.27
CA GLU A 1031 -22.49 -65.64 37.63
C GLU A 1031 -21.28 -66.50 38.00
N ARG A 1032 -20.06 -65.97 37.80
CA ARG A 1032 -19.00 -65.87 38.83
C ARG A 1032 -17.65 -65.48 38.23
N LEU A 1033 -17.19 -64.32 38.69
CA LEU A 1033 -15.90 -64.12 39.37
C LEU A 1033 -14.61 -64.63 38.71
N ARG A 1034 -13.69 -63.67 38.62
CA ARG A 1034 -12.23 -63.76 38.81
C ARG A 1034 -11.37 -64.02 37.58
N SER A 1035 -10.75 -62.91 37.18
CA SER A 1035 -9.31 -62.70 37.17
C SER A 1035 -8.43 -63.53 36.24
N SER A 1036 -7.51 -62.76 35.64
CA SER A 1036 -6.08 -63.07 35.47
C SER A 1036 -5.64 -63.55 34.10
N ARG A 1037 -4.91 -62.65 33.43
CA ARG A 1037 -3.73 -62.87 32.55
C ARG A 1037 -4.08 -63.43 31.17
N ASP A 1038 -3.62 -62.87 30.06
CA ASP A 1038 -2.38 -62.12 29.78
C ASP A 1038 -2.59 -60.77 29.10
#